data_AF-A0A8H3BTY0-F1
#
_entry.id   AF-A0A8H3BTY0-F1
#
_cell.length_a   1.000
_cell.length_b   1.000
_cell.length_c   1.000
_cell.angle_alpha   90.00
_cell.angle_beta   90.00
_cell.angle_gamma   90.00
#
_symmetry.space_group_name_H-M   'P 1'
#
loop_
_entity.id
_entity.type
_entity.pdbx_description
1 polymer ?
#
loop_
_entity_poly.entity_id
_entity_poly.type
_entity_poly.pdbx_seq_one_letter_code
_entity_poly.pdbx_strand_id
1 'polypeptide(L)'
;MWNIPTFVVLSVLGIGAHAAATSLTSSLGPVVDLGYIAYAGNSTSPTGQLNSTVTFFGGIRYVQPPVGDLRFRAPKDLDETYNPTRAVVDARSWGPICVQQPAKEGLGVEDCLSLNIWKPTSARAGAKLPVIFYIHGGGFYAGSSPDFPMYDWVAQDQKVVAVSINYRLNLLGFLDGTAVRANGTPNAGLLDQRAALLWIKRHISAFGGDPDEVTISGESAGGASVLLQATAWGGKAPVPFKRAVAQSIGLYTLPLDHEIEDIFGNVTSAAGCPTSGTEAMACLRAAPLSALIKSINNVRNNFLAPTIDEPNGFLPDLPSRLIAQGKFRRGIDLIAGHTTNDGRNFAGNPKNVNSDADVRTAVTNRYRHVTSATLDKVLQLYPSPNISGSPFVDNYDRAWTIMQDIIMGCMDQHWVNATLRTGHKNAYSYRFNVPNPVDFAANPWRGVGHTSDVYYLFNGATGGTFHPFNTTEVPVAREIIQYWTSFARSGNPSAFKRAYSPVWPTYTENNRVVMTEDFISRLTMYSAVVLLSLYLAAVQAQQVGTNKAEVHPPLPWQKCTKSGGCVTQSSAKVVLDANWRWVHTTTGYTNCYTGQKWDSTICPDGATCAKNCAVDGADYSGTYGITASGGALTLKFVTKGDGTNVGSRVYLMASDDTKYEMFKLKNQEFTFDVDVSNLPCGLNGALYFTEMDADGGMAKYPNNKAGAKYGTGYCDAQCPKDIKFINGEGNVAGWTGSPNDSNSGSGTYGTCCTEMDIWEANSMATAYTPHPCSVNGQTRCSGSQCSDYCDQPGCDFNSYRMGDKSFYGKGLTVDTNKKMTVVTQFITADGTATGALTEIRRIYVQDGKVIQNSKTKVSGMDAYDSVTDKFCAAQKTAFNDQNVFANKGGLATMDKSFSKGHVLVLSIWDDHAANMLWLDSDYPVGGNTATPGVARGACATSSGVPADIESASPNASVTFSNIKFGDIGSTYGSGSTTPTNPTTSAPATTTTASSGTVAHYGQCGGIGYSGPTVCVSPYTCVKNGDYYSQCL
;
A
#
# COMPACT_ATOMS: atom_id res chain seq x y z
N MET A 1 64.56 23.23 32.10
CA MET A 1 65.88 23.71 31.64
C MET A 1 66.01 23.28 30.18
N TRP A 2 66.16 24.26 29.26
CA TRP A 2 66.43 24.15 27.80
C TRP A 2 65.29 23.61 26.91
N ASN A 3 64.95 24.13 25.73
CA ASN A 3 65.14 25.42 25.06
C ASN A 3 64.16 25.43 23.87
N ILE A 4 63.49 26.55 23.60
CA ILE A 4 62.62 26.75 22.42
C ILE A 4 63.49 27.18 21.23
N PRO A 5 63.24 26.72 20.00
CA PRO A 5 63.65 27.48 18.83
C PRO A 5 62.46 27.96 17.99
N THR A 6 62.46 29.28 17.87
CA THR A 6 61.83 30.16 16.90
C THR A 6 62.02 29.64 15.46
N PHE A 7 60.94 29.52 14.67
CA PHE A 7 61.04 29.40 13.22
C PHE A 7 60.63 30.71 12.54
N VAL A 8 61.56 31.18 11.71
CA VAL A 8 61.55 32.40 10.91
C VAL A 8 60.51 32.29 9.80
N VAL A 9 59.68 33.33 9.66
CA VAL A 9 58.80 33.55 8.51
C VAL A 9 59.66 33.96 7.32
N LEU A 10 59.73 33.11 6.30
CA LEU A 10 60.31 33.44 5.00
C LEU A 10 59.20 33.32 3.94
N SER A 11 58.67 34.48 3.58
CA SER A 11 57.73 34.69 2.48
C SER A 11 58.46 34.50 1.14
N VAL A 12 58.25 33.35 0.50
CA VAL A 12 58.58 33.15 -0.91
C VAL A 12 57.28 33.26 -1.72
N LEU A 13 57.14 34.40 -2.40
CA LEU A 13 56.18 34.61 -3.49
C LEU A 13 56.56 33.70 -4.67
N GLY A 14 56.10 32.45 -4.62
CA GLY A 14 56.07 31.57 -5.77
C GLY A 14 54.84 31.87 -6.61
N ILE A 15 55.04 32.45 -7.80
CA ILE A 15 54.00 32.60 -8.82
C ILE A 15 53.61 31.19 -9.27
N GLY A 16 52.59 30.64 -8.62
CA GLY A 16 52.02 29.34 -8.97
C GLY A 16 51.24 29.46 -10.27
N ALA A 17 51.82 28.95 -11.36
CA ALA A 17 51.04 28.52 -12.51
C ALA A 17 50.09 27.41 -12.04
N HIS A 18 48.85 27.78 -11.70
CA HIS A 18 47.77 26.83 -11.48
C HIS A 18 47.49 26.18 -12.84
N ALA A 19 48.12 25.04 -13.11
CA ALA A 19 47.62 24.14 -14.14
C ALA A 19 46.18 23.81 -13.74
N ALA A 20 45.22 24.37 -14.47
CA ALA A 20 43.81 24.08 -14.29
C ALA A 20 43.65 22.57 -14.47
N ALA A 21 43.44 21.84 -13.37
CA ALA A 21 43.09 20.43 -13.43
C ALA A 21 41.80 20.35 -14.25
N THR A 22 41.90 19.85 -15.48
CA THR A 22 40.75 19.62 -16.36
C THR A 22 39.80 18.68 -15.64
N SER A 23 38.64 19.19 -15.21
CA SER A 23 37.60 18.36 -14.61
C SER A 23 37.16 17.32 -15.63
N LEU A 24 37.29 16.03 -15.31
CA LEU A 24 36.77 14.96 -16.16
C LEU A 24 35.27 15.16 -16.36
N THR A 25 34.82 15.10 -17.61
CA THR A 25 33.41 15.19 -17.99
C THR A 25 32.97 13.92 -18.69
N SER A 26 31.67 13.65 -18.68
CA SER A 26 31.07 12.51 -19.36
C SER A 26 29.74 12.92 -19.98
N SER A 27 29.44 12.41 -21.17
CA SER A 27 28.11 12.56 -21.79
C SER A 27 27.03 11.78 -21.04
N LEU A 28 27.42 10.85 -20.16
CA LEU A 28 26.50 9.98 -19.43
C LEU A 28 25.82 10.67 -18.25
N GLY A 29 26.44 11.71 -17.68
CA GLY A 29 25.94 12.43 -16.51
C GLY A 29 27.04 13.07 -15.66
N PRO A 30 26.70 13.55 -14.44
CA PRO A 30 27.66 14.16 -13.52
C PRO A 30 28.79 13.21 -13.13
N VAL A 31 30.04 13.69 -13.16
CA VAL A 31 31.24 12.89 -12.83
C VAL A 31 31.72 13.20 -11.41
N VAL A 32 32.04 12.16 -10.65
CA VAL A 32 32.81 12.22 -9.39
C VAL A 32 34.13 11.51 -9.58
N ASP A 33 35.22 12.20 -9.23
CA ASP A 33 36.58 11.73 -9.44
C ASP A 33 37.25 11.45 -8.09
N LEU A 34 37.69 10.19 -7.89
CA LEU A 34 38.37 9.74 -6.67
C LEU A 34 39.89 9.69 -6.83
N GLY A 35 40.43 10.14 -7.97
CA GLY A 35 41.86 10.16 -8.28
C GLY A 35 42.43 8.83 -8.77
N TYR A 36 41.94 7.69 -8.27
CA TYR A 36 42.27 6.35 -8.80
C TYR A 36 41.25 5.87 -9.85
N ILE A 37 40.01 6.36 -9.76
CA ILE A 37 38.89 6.05 -10.66
C ILE A 37 37.91 7.23 -10.70
N ALA A 38 37.16 7.38 -11.80
CA ALA A 38 36.07 8.34 -11.92
C ALA A 38 34.75 7.64 -12.25
N TYR A 39 33.63 8.17 -11.74
CA TYR A 39 32.30 7.60 -11.92
C TYR A 39 31.34 8.62 -12.53
N ALA A 40 30.59 8.23 -13.55
CA ALA A 40 29.47 9.01 -14.09
C ALA A 40 28.15 8.55 -13.46
N GLY A 41 27.42 9.46 -12.81
CA GLY A 41 26.17 9.19 -12.11
C GLY A 41 24.92 9.50 -12.92
N ASN A 42 23.77 9.04 -12.43
CA ASN A 42 22.45 9.21 -13.03
C ASN A 42 21.70 10.35 -12.34
N SER A 43 21.32 11.38 -13.10
CA SER A 43 20.50 12.50 -12.62
C SER A 43 19.03 12.40 -13.07
N THR A 44 18.55 11.21 -13.36
CA THR A 44 17.14 10.92 -13.71
C THR A 44 16.39 10.46 -12.47
N SER A 45 15.15 10.92 -12.28
CA SER A 45 14.31 10.44 -11.17
C SER A 45 13.92 8.96 -11.36
N PRO A 46 13.48 8.26 -10.30
CA PRO A 46 12.90 6.93 -10.41
C PRO A 46 11.68 6.85 -11.35
N THR A 47 10.99 7.97 -11.58
CA THR A 47 9.85 8.10 -12.51
C THR A 47 10.26 8.48 -13.94
N GLY A 48 11.57 8.52 -14.23
CA GLY A 48 12.10 8.81 -15.57
C GLY A 48 12.21 10.30 -15.91
N GLN A 49 11.98 11.20 -14.96
CA GLN A 49 12.13 12.65 -15.19
C GLN A 49 13.60 13.03 -15.22
N LEU A 50 14.03 13.69 -16.31
CA LEU A 50 15.37 14.25 -16.42
C LEU A 50 15.55 15.40 -15.40
N ASN A 51 16.80 15.63 -14.98
CA ASN A 51 17.19 16.70 -14.04
C ASN A 51 16.60 16.54 -12.61
N SER A 52 16.66 15.34 -12.06
CA SER A 52 16.34 15.09 -10.66
C SER A 52 17.17 15.94 -9.69
N THR A 53 16.57 16.30 -8.56
CA THR A 53 17.25 16.92 -7.42
C THR A 53 18.22 15.97 -6.70
N VAL A 54 18.20 14.68 -7.05
CA VAL A 54 19.10 13.66 -6.52
C VAL A 54 19.90 13.05 -7.66
N THR A 55 21.21 12.93 -7.48
CA THR A 55 22.09 12.15 -8.36
C THR A 55 22.41 10.82 -7.70
N PHE A 56 22.26 9.74 -8.46
CA PHE A 56 22.55 8.36 -8.07
C PHE A 56 23.88 7.89 -8.67
N PHE A 57 24.70 7.24 -7.85
CA PHE A 57 25.89 6.51 -8.28
C PHE A 57 25.79 5.07 -7.76
N GLY A 58 25.54 4.11 -8.65
CA GLY A 58 25.34 2.70 -8.31
C GLY A 58 26.51 1.82 -8.69
N GLY A 59 26.56 0.64 -8.06
CA GLY A 59 27.52 -0.41 -8.42
C GLY A 59 28.98 -0.09 -8.13
N ILE A 60 29.25 0.84 -7.21
CA ILE A 60 30.62 1.24 -6.84
C ILE A 60 31.25 0.13 -6.03
N ARG A 61 32.35 -0.45 -6.51
CA ARG A 61 33.14 -1.42 -5.75
C ARG A 61 33.86 -0.73 -4.61
N TYR A 62 33.84 -1.34 -3.42
CA TYR A 62 34.57 -0.84 -2.25
C TYR A 62 35.76 -1.71 -1.85
N VAL A 63 35.85 -2.94 -2.38
CA VAL A 63 36.90 -3.94 -2.12
C VAL A 63 37.18 -4.74 -3.40
N GLN A 64 38.27 -5.50 -3.41
CA GLN A 64 38.56 -6.48 -4.45
C GLN A 64 37.46 -7.56 -4.52
N PRO A 65 37.16 -8.10 -5.73
CA PRO A 65 36.24 -9.22 -5.89
C PRO A 65 36.57 -10.39 -4.94
N PRO A 66 35.62 -10.88 -4.11
CA PRO A 66 35.88 -11.93 -3.13
C PRO A 66 35.87 -13.34 -3.77
N VAL A 67 36.47 -13.49 -4.94
CA VAL A 67 36.51 -14.72 -5.75
C VAL A 67 37.89 -15.38 -5.72
N GLY A 68 37.98 -16.62 -6.20
CA GLY A 68 39.23 -17.37 -6.24
C GLY A 68 39.84 -17.53 -4.84
N ASP A 69 41.11 -17.14 -4.66
CA ASP A 69 41.76 -17.24 -3.35
C ASP A 69 41.13 -16.32 -2.27
N LEU A 70 40.46 -15.24 -2.67
CA LEU A 70 39.77 -14.34 -1.74
C LEU A 70 38.42 -14.90 -1.26
N ARG A 71 37.94 -16.01 -1.84
CA ARG A 71 36.73 -16.68 -1.38
C ARG A 71 36.92 -17.17 0.07
N PHE A 72 35.92 -16.92 0.90
CA PHE A 72 35.91 -17.18 2.35
C PHE A 72 37.00 -16.45 3.16
N ARG A 73 37.62 -15.40 2.62
CA ARG A 73 38.57 -14.55 3.36
C ARG A 73 37.95 -13.19 3.70
N ALA A 74 38.56 -12.49 4.64
CA ALA A 74 38.32 -11.07 4.87
C ALA A 74 38.42 -10.28 3.55
N PRO A 75 37.59 -9.24 3.36
CA PRO A 75 37.68 -8.38 2.19
C PRO A 75 39.06 -7.73 2.08
N LYS A 76 39.56 -7.60 0.86
CA LYS A 76 40.83 -6.94 0.55
C LYS A 76 40.58 -5.57 -0.06
N ASP A 77 41.27 -4.55 0.42
CA ASP A 77 41.16 -3.19 -0.11
C ASP A 77 41.51 -3.12 -1.61
N LEU A 78 40.86 -2.18 -2.30
CA LEU A 78 41.18 -1.83 -3.69
C LEU A 78 42.59 -1.23 -3.81
N ASP A 79 43.18 -1.30 -5.00
CA ASP A 79 44.30 -0.42 -5.33
C ASP A 79 43.74 0.98 -5.60
N GLU A 80 43.91 1.87 -4.63
CA GLU A 80 43.45 3.25 -4.67
C GLU A 80 44.59 4.23 -5.04
N THR A 81 45.67 3.73 -5.65
CA THR A 81 46.77 4.57 -6.14
C THR A 81 46.28 5.52 -7.23
N TYR A 82 46.69 6.79 -7.15
CA TYR A 82 46.33 7.79 -8.15
C TYR A 82 46.68 7.33 -9.57
N ASN A 83 45.71 7.38 -10.48
CA ASN A 83 45.87 6.98 -11.86
C ASN A 83 45.62 8.19 -12.79
N PRO A 84 46.65 8.76 -13.42
CA PRO A 84 46.50 9.93 -14.30
C PRO A 84 45.69 9.63 -15.57
N THR A 85 45.55 8.35 -15.95
CA THR A 85 44.85 7.86 -17.14
C THR A 85 43.53 7.14 -16.80
N ARG A 86 42.99 7.36 -15.61
CA ARG A 86 41.77 6.69 -15.12
C ARG A 86 40.58 6.90 -16.06
N ALA A 87 39.84 5.82 -16.30
CA ALA A 87 38.61 5.83 -17.08
C ALA A 87 37.42 6.33 -16.24
N VAL A 88 36.42 6.90 -16.91
CA VAL A 88 35.11 7.18 -16.32
C VAL A 88 34.24 5.94 -16.43
N VAL A 89 33.92 5.33 -15.30
CA VAL A 89 33.04 4.16 -15.20
C VAL A 89 31.58 4.60 -15.13
N ASP A 90 30.71 3.90 -15.85
CA ASP A 90 29.27 4.12 -15.78
C ASP A 90 28.73 3.60 -14.44
N ALA A 91 28.28 4.52 -13.59
CA ALA A 91 27.68 4.23 -12.29
C ALA A 91 26.19 4.62 -12.27
N ARG A 92 25.49 4.53 -13.42
CA ARG A 92 24.07 4.91 -13.52
C ARG A 92 23.10 3.79 -13.14
N SER A 93 23.61 2.58 -12.91
CA SER A 93 22.84 1.36 -12.65
C SER A 93 23.30 0.66 -11.38
N TRP A 94 22.44 -0.19 -10.83
CA TRP A 94 22.73 -1.01 -9.67
C TRP A 94 23.86 -2.02 -9.93
N GLY A 95 24.62 -2.33 -8.89
CA GLY A 95 25.53 -3.47 -8.89
C GLY A 95 24.79 -4.80 -8.78
N PRO A 96 25.44 -5.94 -9.11
CA PRO A 96 24.81 -7.24 -9.03
C PRO A 96 24.57 -7.65 -7.56
N ILE A 97 23.48 -8.39 -7.32
CA ILE A 97 23.12 -8.89 -5.98
C ILE A 97 24.02 -10.06 -5.57
N CYS A 98 24.20 -10.26 -4.27
CA CYS A 98 24.91 -11.42 -3.74
C CYS A 98 24.09 -12.70 -3.88
N VAL A 99 24.76 -13.85 -3.84
CA VAL A 99 24.12 -15.17 -3.76
C VAL A 99 23.25 -15.25 -2.49
N GLN A 100 21.99 -15.67 -2.63
CA GLN A 100 21.01 -15.74 -1.53
C GLN A 100 20.46 -17.15 -1.34
N GLN A 101 19.79 -17.42 -0.22
CA GLN A 101 19.06 -18.67 0.04
C GLN A 101 17.53 -18.45 -0.08
N PRO A 102 16.77 -19.29 -0.82
CA PRO A 102 17.22 -20.47 -1.56
C PRO A 102 18.12 -20.10 -2.75
N ALA A 103 19.28 -20.76 -2.83
CA ALA A 103 20.28 -20.48 -3.83
C ALA A 103 19.88 -21.11 -5.17
N LYS A 104 19.97 -20.34 -6.24
CA LYS A 104 19.64 -20.77 -7.61
C LYS A 104 20.73 -20.32 -8.54
N GLU A 105 21.09 -21.18 -9.50
CA GLU A 105 22.03 -20.80 -10.56
C GLU A 105 21.47 -19.61 -11.34
N GLY A 106 22.33 -18.64 -11.65
CA GLY A 106 21.95 -17.40 -12.32
C GLY A 106 21.30 -16.33 -11.43
N LEU A 107 20.95 -16.63 -10.17
CA LEU A 107 20.41 -15.64 -9.22
C LEU A 107 21.49 -15.19 -8.22
N GLY A 108 22.05 -14.01 -8.48
CA GLY A 108 23.13 -13.43 -7.70
C GLY A 108 24.52 -13.97 -8.08
N VAL A 109 25.55 -13.23 -7.68
CA VAL A 109 26.95 -13.53 -8.02
C VAL A 109 27.85 -13.42 -6.79
N GLU A 110 29.01 -14.07 -6.81
CA GLU A 110 30.01 -13.91 -5.74
C GLU A 110 30.64 -12.52 -5.75
N ASP A 111 30.83 -11.97 -6.95
CA ASP A 111 31.40 -10.65 -7.14
C ASP A 111 30.34 -9.54 -7.01
N CYS A 112 29.77 -9.45 -5.81
CA CYS A 112 28.61 -8.61 -5.51
C CYS A 112 28.91 -7.45 -4.55
N LEU A 113 30.16 -7.28 -4.10
CA LEU A 113 30.54 -6.31 -3.07
C LEU A 113 30.61 -4.88 -3.65
N SER A 114 29.43 -4.29 -3.77
CA SER A 114 29.22 -2.92 -4.25
C SER A 114 28.41 -2.08 -3.28
N LEU A 115 28.57 -0.77 -3.37
CA LEU A 115 27.76 0.23 -2.70
C LEU A 115 27.11 1.19 -3.71
N ASN A 116 26.07 1.86 -3.26
CA ASN A 116 25.37 2.88 -4.02
C ASN A 116 25.25 4.16 -3.20
N ILE A 117 25.30 5.32 -3.87
CA ILE A 117 25.30 6.64 -3.25
C ILE A 117 24.20 7.50 -3.88
N TRP A 118 23.35 8.09 -3.05
CA TRP A 118 22.43 9.16 -3.43
C TRP A 118 22.88 10.46 -2.78
N LYS A 119 22.93 11.52 -3.58
CA LYS A 119 23.32 12.85 -3.11
C LYS A 119 22.44 13.93 -3.74
N PRO A 120 22.27 15.10 -3.08
CA PRO A 120 21.68 16.26 -3.72
C PRO A 120 22.51 16.61 -4.97
N THR A 121 21.85 16.83 -6.11
CA THR A 121 22.52 17.17 -7.38
C THR A 121 23.35 18.45 -7.24
N SER A 122 22.95 19.35 -6.34
CA SER A 122 23.66 20.59 -6.01
C SER A 122 24.90 20.40 -5.13
N ALA A 123 25.03 19.28 -4.41
CA ALA A 123 26.17 19.05 -3.53
C ALA A 123 27.46 18.91 -4.36
N ARG A 124 28.56 19.46 -3.86
CA ARG A 124 29.89 19.38 -4.49
C ARG A 124 30.88 18.70 -3.55
N ALA A 125 32.03 18.30 -4.07
CA ALA A 125 33.10 17.75 -3.25
C ALA A 125 33.41 18.71 -2.08
N GLY A 126 33.51 18.17 -0.86
CA GLY A 126 33.77 18.95 0.35
C GLY A 126 32.55 19.70 0.94
N ALA A 127 31.32 19.45 0.47
CA ALA A 127 30.11 20.07 1.02
C ALA A 127 29.78 19.69 2.48
N LYS A 128 30.39 18.61 3.00
CA LYS A 128 30.24 18.12 4.38
C LYS A 128 28.80 17.86 4.81
N LEU A 129 28.04 17.13 3.97
CA LEU A 129 26.70 16.69 4.33
C LEU A 129 26.75 15.40 5.17
N PRO A 130 25.97 15.27 6.27
CA PRO A 130 25.89 14.03 7.04
C PRO A 130 25.50 12.84 6.18
N VAL A 131 26.09 11.68 6.48
CA VAL A 131 26.00 10.47 5.68
C VAL A 131 25.16 9.42 6.40
N ILE A 132 24.14 8.89 5.74
CA ILE A 132 23.33 7.77 6.23
C ILE A 132 23.76 6.51 5.49
N PHE A 133 24.25 5.52 6.23
CA PHE A 133 24.76 4.26 5.70
C PHE A 133 23.82 3.11 6.09
N TYR A 134 23.06 2.61 5.14
CA TYR A 134 22.05 1.58 5.37
C TYR A 134 22.60 0.16 5.10
N ILE A 135 22.44 -0.72 6.09
CA ILE A 135 22.78 -2.14 6.04
C ILE A 135 21.48 -2.94 5.99
N HIS A 136 21.25 -3.66 4.90
CA HIS A 136 19.99 -4.37 4.70
C HIS A 136 19.82 -5.60 5.62
N GLY A 137 18.55 -5.91 5.91
CA GLY A 137 18.10 -7.11 6.60
C GLY A 137 18.08 -8.37 5.71
N GLY A 138 17.19 -9.31 6.03
CA GLY A 138 17.04 -10.59 5.32
C GLY A 138 17.74 -11.79 5.97
N GLY A 139 17.96 -11.72 7.28
CA GLY A 139 18.42 -12.84 8.10
C GLY A 139 19.84 -13.33 7.85
N PHE A 140 20.68 -12.50 7.22
CA PHE A 140 22.04 -12.85 6.77
C PHE A 140 22.08 -13.90 5.65
N TYR A 141 20.95 -14.31 5.08
CA TYR A 141 20.89 -15.29 3.98
C TYR A 141 20.17 -14.76 2.73
N ALA A 142 19.45 -13.65 2.81
CA ALA A 142 18.76 -13.01 1.71
C ALA A 142 18.78 -11.46 1.87
N GLY A 143 18.29 -10.75 0.86
CA GLY A 143 18.24 -9.29 0.80
C GLY A 143 19.38 -8.67 -0.02
N SER A 144 19.11 -7.50 -0.59
CA SER A 144 20.07 -6.77 -1.44
C SER A 144 19.83 -5.26 -1.41
N SER A 145 20.86 -4.47 -1.74
CA SER A 145 20.75 -3.00 -1.77
C SER A 145 19.66 -2.42 -2.71
N PRO A 146 19.30 -3.03 -3.86
CA PRO A 146 18.19 -2.55 -4.69
C PRO A 146 16.82 -2.66 -4.02
N ASP A 147 16.65 -3.56 -3.04
CA ASP A 147 15.38 -3.72 -2.30
C ASP A 147 15.09 -2.50 -1.40
N PHE A 148 16.09 -1.65 -1.14
CA PHE A 148 16.04 -0.53 -0.20
C PHE A 148 16.56 0.78 -0.85
N PRO A 149 15.86 1.32 -1.87
CA PRO A 149 16.30 2.52 -2.56
C PRO A 149 16.19 3.76 -1.67
N MET A 150 17.29 4.50 -1.50
CA MET A 150 17.34 5.67 -0.61
C MET A 150 17.10 7.01 -1.32
N TYR A 151 16.45 7.00 -2.49
CA TYR A 151 16.14 8.22 -3.25
C TYR A 151 15.27 9.19 -2.44
N ASP A 152 14.18 8.71 -1.84
CA ASP A 152 13.21 9.54 -1.13
C ASP A 152 13.80 10.24 0.09
N TRP A 153 14.82 9.63 0.72
CA TRP A 153 15.51 10.20 1.87
C TRP A 153 16.24 11.49 1.49
N VAL A 154 16.98 11.44 0.39
CA VAL A 154 17.74 12.59 -0.12
C VAL A 154 16.82 13.59 -0.81
N ALA A 155 15.81 13.11 -1.55
CA ALA A 155 14.83 13.97 -2.20
C ALA A 155 14.04 14.79 -1.17
N GLN A 156 13.68 14.17 -0.04
CA GLN A 156 13.01 14.83 1.07
C GLN A 156 13.93 15.77 1.85
N ASP A 157 15.14 15.32 2.22
CA ASP A 157 16.12 16.13 2.95
C ASP A 157 17.40 16.31 2.13
N GLN A 158 17.44 17.40 1.37
CA GLN A 158 18.57 17.79 0.52
C GLN A 158 19.83 18.20 1.32
N LYS A 159 19.90 17.89 2.63
CA LYS A 159 21.05 18.10 3.52
C LYS A 159 21.70 16.80 3.97
N VAL A 160 21.39 15.67 3.34
CA VAL A 160 22.03 14.37 3.63
C VAL A 160 22.61 13.73 2.37
N VAL A 161 23.56 12.81 2.55
CA VAL A 161 23.99 11.82 1.55
C VAL A 161 23.58 10.44 2.05
N ALA A 162 23.00 9.61 1.19
CA ALA A 162 22.55 8.27 1.55
C ALA A 162 23.38 7.21 0.83
N VAL A 163 23.67 6.10 1.52
CA VAL A 163 24.52 5.00 1.05
C VAL A 163 23.85 3.69 1.39
N SER A 164 23.78 2.77 0.44
CA SER A 164 23.39 1.36 0.68
C SER A 164 24.47 0.42 0.15
N ILE A 165 24.57 -0.77 0.73
CA ILE A 165 25.63 -1.74 0.41
C ILE A 165 25.08 -3.13 0.15
N ASN A 166 25.77 -3.89 -0.68
CA ASN A 166 25.72 -5.35 -0.67
C ASN A 166 26.89 -5.88 0.18
N TYR A 167 26.67 -6.99 0.89
CA TYR A 167 27.70 -7.73 1.65
C TYR A 167 27.48 -9.23 1.47
N ARG A 168 28.51 -10.08 1.64
CA ARG A 168 28.34 -11.53 1.48
C ARG A 168 27.37 -12.09 2.50
N LEU A 169 26.49 -12.98 2.03
CA LEU A 169 25.45 -13.65 2.81
C LEU A 169 25.74 -15.14 2.93
N ASN A 170 25.05 -15.80 3.86
CA ASN A 170 25.00 -17.24 4.04
C ASN A 170 26.41 -17.87 4.05
N LEU A 171 26.60 -18.99 3.36
CA LEU A 171 27.85 -19.72 3.21
C LEU A 171 29.04 -18.82 2.88
N LEU A 172 28.89 -17.87 1.95
CA LEU A 172 30.02 -17.03 1.51
C LEU A 172 30.43 -15.97 2.53
N GLY A 173 29.49 -15.56 3.40
CA GLY A 173 29.72 -14.53 4.41
C GLY A 173 29.97 -15.06 5.83
N PHE A 174 29.46 -16.26 6.15
CA PHE A 174 29.31 -16.70 7.54
C PHE A 174 29.65 -18.19 7.76
N LEU A 175 30.39 -18.82 6.86
CA LEU A 175 30.98 -20.13 7.15
C LEU A 175 32.00 -20.00 8.29
N ASP A 176 31.96 -20.95 9.23
CA ASP A 176 32.90 -21.07 10.34
C ASP A 176 33.26 -22.55 10.52
N GLY A 177 34.29 -22.82 11.31
CA GLY A 177 34.86 -24.13 11.58
C GLY A 177 36.38 -24.04 11.70
N THR A 178 36.99 -25.08 12.25
CA THR A 178 38.44 -25.16 12.51
C THR A 178 39.25 -24.89 11.24
N ALA A 179 38.83 -25.45 10.10
CA ALA A 179 39.48 -25.24 8.82
C ALA A 179 39.33 -23.79 8.31
N VAL A 180 38.18 -23.15 8.54
CA VAL A 180 37.94 -21.75 8.18
C VAL A 180 38.78 -20.82 9.05
N ARG A 181 38.87 -21.07 10.36
CA ARG A 181 39.70 -20.26 11.27
C ARG A 181 41.19 -20.37 10.94
N ALA A 182 41.65 -21.55 10.50
CA ALA A 182 43.04 -21.78 10.11
C ALA A 182 43.40 -21.16 8.75
N ASN A 183 42.51 -21.22 7.75
CA ASN A 183 42.82 -20.78 6.38
C ASN A 183 41.61 -20.15 5.69
N GLY A 184 40.98 -19.18 6.34
CA GLY A 184 39.78 -18.47 5.92
C GLY A 184 39.48 -17.35 6.92
N THR A 185 38.25 -16.86 6.96
CA THR A 185 37.83 -15.85 7.94
C THR A 185 36.35 -16.01 8.27
N PRO A 186 36.00 -16.40 9.51
CA PRO A 186 34.62 -16.33 9.99
C PRO A 186 34.08 -14.90 9.92
N ASN A 187 32.77 -14.72 9.91
CA ASN A 187 32.13 -13.40 9.90
C ASN A 187 32.59 -12.48 8.75
N ALA A 188 33.02 -13.04 7.61
CA ALA A 188 33.45 -12.29 6.43
C ALA A 188 32.39 -11.27 5.97
N GLY A 189 31.10 -11.59 6.08
CA GLY A 189 30.01 -10.65 5.78
C GLY A 189 29.97 -9.41 6.69
N LEU A 190 30.33 -9.53 7.99
CA LEU A 190 30.45 -8.35 8.88
C LEU A 190 31.70 -7.53 8.56
N LEU A 191 32.78 -8.20 8.14
CA LEU A 191 33.99 -7.53 7.68
C LEU A 191 33.76 -6.79 6.35
N ASP A 192 32.94 -7.31 5.44
CA ASP A 192 32.52 -6.63 4.22
C ASP A 192 31.81 -5.31 4.54
N GLN A 193 30.84 -5.34 5.48
CA GLN A 193 30.17 -4.14 5.96
C GLN A 193 31.15 -3.13 6.56
N ARG A 194 32.14 -3.60 7.35
CA ARG A 194 33.19 -2.75 7.93
C ARG A 194 34.07 -2.13 6.83
N ALA A 195 34.45 -2.90 5.82
CA ALA A 195 35.27 -2.43 4.71
C ALA A 195 34.54 -1.35 3.89
N ALA A 196 33.25 -1.53 3.61
CA ALA A 196 32.44 -0.50 2.96
C ALA A 196 32.37 0.79 3.77
N LEU A 197 32.21 0.71 5.11
CA LEU A 197 32.27 1.89 5.98
C LEU A 197 33.63 2.60 5.92
N LEU A 198 34.73 1.84 5.88
CA LEU A 198 36.07 2.42 5.76
C LEU A 198 36.29 3.06 4.39
N TRP A 199 35.75 2.49 3.31
CA TRP A 199 35.75 3.12 2.00
C TRP A 199 34.98 4.45 2.02
N ILE A 200 33.81 4.48 2.65
CA ILE A 200 33.02 5.72 2.84
C ILE A 200 33.83 6.77 3.61
N LYS A 201 34.53 6.38 4.69
CA LYS A 201 35.41 7.29 5.42
C LYS A 201 36.50 7.92 4.55
N ARG A 202 37.04 7.18 3.57
CA ARG A 202 38.08 7.68 2.67
C ARG A 202 37.53 8.58 1.54
N HIS A 203 36.36 8.25 0.99
CA HIS A 203 35.94 8.77 -0.32
C HIS A 203 34.67 9.61 -0.34
N ILE A 204 33.82 9.57 0.69
CA ILE A 204 32.49 10.20 0.64
C ILE A 204 32.53 11.73 0.49
N SER A 205 33.64 12.36 0.89
CA SER A 205 33.88 13.79 0.68
C SER A 205 33.86 14.20 -0.79
N ALA A 206 34.28 13.34 -1.72
CA ALA A 206 34.21 13.61 -3.16
C ALA A 206 32.75 13.70 -3.66
N PHE A 207 31.85 12.93 -3.04
CA PHE A 207 30.41 12.98 -3.31
C PHE A 207 29.72 14.14 -2.59
N GLY A 208 30.39 14.78 -1.64
CA GLY A 208 29.90 15.90 -0.83
C GLY A 208 29.47 15.52 0.58
N GLY A 209 29.64 14.26 0.98
CA GLY A 209 29.37 13.81 2.34
C GLY A 209 30.48 14.17 3.32
N ASP A 210 30.14 14.20 4.61
CA ASP A 210 31.08 14.38 5.72
C ASP A 210 31.46 13.00 6.29
N PRO A 211 32.72 12.55 6.15
CA PRO A 211 33.15 11.29 6.72
C PRO A 211 33.05 11.28 8.25
N ASP A 212 33.02 12.42 8.94
CA ASP A 212 32.97 12.49 10.40
C ASP A 212 31.53 12.52 10.96
N GLU A 213 30.53 12.67 10.09
CA GLU A 213 29.10 12.67 10.44
C GLU A 213 28.36 11.47 9.81
N VAL A 214 28.93 10.26 9.96
CA VAL A 214 28.32 9.00 9.47
C VAL A 214 27.35 8.42 10.50
N THR A 215 26.15 8.09 10.04
CA THR A 215 25.10 7.38 10.79
C THR A 215 24.86 6.02 10.14
N ILE A 216 25.08 4.93 10.88
CA ILE A 216 24.71 3.60 10.39
C ILE A 216 23.25 3.29 10.74
N SER A 217 22.53 2.67 9.82
CA SER A 217 21.12 2.31 9.99
C SER A 217 20.86 0.90 9.45
N GLY A 218 19.93 0.16 10.05
CA GLY A 218 19.56 -1.16 9.55
C GLY A 218 18.36 -1.76 10.26
N GLU A 219 17.69 -2.69 9.59
CA GLU A 219 16.50 -3.40 10.11
C GLU A 219 16.72 -4.92 10.15
N SER A 220 16.14 -5.61 11.13
CA SER A 220 16.26 -7.06 11.28
C SER A 220 17.72 -7.50 11.44
N ALA A 221 18.23 -8.36 10.55
CA ALA A 221 19.65 -8.69 10.46
C ALA A 221 20.56 -7.46 10.22
N GLY A 222 20.04 -6.43 9.56
CA GLY A 222 20.71 -5.13 9.43
C GLY A 222 20.76 -4.37 10.76
N GLY A 223 19.69 -4.44 11.56
CA GLY A 223 19.67 -3.90 12.93
C GLY A 223 20.64 -4.63 13.86
N ALA A 224 20.71 -5.97 13.72
CA ALA A 224 21.75 -6.78 14.36
C ALA A 224 23.15 -6.37 13.88
N SER A 225 23.34 -6.15 12.58
CA SER A 225 24.61 -5.66 12.03
C SER A 225 25.02 -4.33 12.66
N VAL A 226 24.10 -3.38 12.84
CA VAL A 226 24.37 -2.11 13.54
C VAL A 226 24.88 -2.32 14.96
N LEU A 227 24.22 -3.19 15.73
CA LEU A 227 24.67 -3.57 17.08
C LEU A 227 26.05 -4.25 17.04
N LEU A 228 26.25 -5.21 16.14
CA LEU A 228 27.49 -5.97 15.99
C LEU A 228 28.67 -5.07 15.60
N GLN A 229 28.45 -4.06 14.75
CA GLN A 229 29.48 -3.06 14.42
C GLN A 229 29.86 -2.18 15.62
N ALA A 230 28.94 -1.98 16.58
CA ALA A 230 29.19 -1.23 17.82
C ALA A 230 29.84 -2.07 18.94
N THR A 231 29.59 -3.38 18.95
CA THR A 231 30.22 -4.33 19.87
C THR A 231 31.48 -5.00 19.30
N ALA A 232 31.81 -4.72 18.04
CA ALA A 232 32.92 -5.33 17.33
C ALA A 232 34.23 -5.29 18.14
N TRP A 233 34.96 -6.41 18.17
CA TRP A 233 36.18 -6.59 18.96
C TRP A 233 36.01 -6.27 20.46
N GLY A 234 34.81 -6.52 21.00
CA GLY A 234 34.47 -6.24 22.40
C GLY A 234 34.45 -4.75 22.73
N GLY A 235 34.14 -3.90 21.74
CA GLY A 235 34.10 -2.44 21.89
C GLY A 235 35.47 -1.77 21.99
N LYS A 236 36.57 -2.51 21.75
CA LYS A 236 37.95 -2.00 21.86
C LYS A 236 38.38 -1.16 20.64
N ALA A 237 37.89 -1.51 19.45
CA ALA A 237 38.27 -0.84 18.22
C ALA A 237 37.53 0.49 18.03
N PRO A 238 38.12 1.47 17.33
CA PRO A 238 37.38 2.65 16.89
C PRO A 238 36.28 2.25 15.90
N VAL A 239 35.20 3.02 15.89
CA VAL A 239 34.11 2.89 14.92
C VAL A 239 34.21 3.99 13.87
N PRO A 240 33.95 3.70 12.58
CA PRO A 240 33.94 4.67 11.48
C PRO A 240 32.59 5.42 11.37
N PHE A 241 31.84 5.52 12.47
CA PHE A 241 30.54 6.16 12.51
C PHE A 241 30.30 6.86 13.84
N LYS A 242 29.46 7.90 13.82
CA LYS A 242 29.14 8.73 14.98
C LYS A 242 27.79 8.36 15.60
N ARG A 243 26.86 7.85 14.79
CA ARG A 243 25.48 7.57 15.21
C ARG A 243 25.00 6.22 14.70
N ALA A 244 24.00 5.65 15.38
CA ALA A 244 23.41 4.37 15.05
C ALA A 244 21.87 4.41 15.13
N VAL A 245 21.22 3.81 14.13
CA VAL A 245 19.77 3.53 14.14
C VAL A 245 19.54 2.03 13.95
N ALA A 246 19.11 1.36 15.01
CA ALA A 246 18.98 -0.09 15.07
C ALA A 246 17.50 -0.48 15.19
N GLN A 247 16.93 -0.92 14.08
CA GLN A 247 15.51 -1.25 13.96
C GLN A 247 15.35 -2.76 14.07
N SER A 248 14.43 -3.23 14.92
CA SER A 248 14.10 -4.64 15.14
C SER A 248 15.35 -5.52 15.16
N ILE A 249 16.17 -5.41 16.22
CA ILE A 249 17.52 -6.00 16.29
C ILE A 249 17.46 -7.54 16.28
N GLY A 250 17.54 -8.15 15.09
CA GLY A 250 17.34 -9.58 14.89
C GLY A 250 18.60 -10.42 15.11
N LEU A 251 18.94 -10.70 16.37
CA LEU A 251 20.01 -11.64 16.71
C LEU A 251 19.54 -13.08 16.54
N TYR A 252 20.40 -13.92 15.96
CA TYR A 252 20.13 -15.35 15.76
C TYR A 252 20.74 -16.19 16.87
N THR A 253 20.17 -17.37 17.09
CA THR A 253 20.79 -18.38 17.95
C THR A 253 22.12 -18.79 17.37
N LEU A 254 23.16 -18.73 18.20
CA LEU A 254 24.49 -19.15 17.78
C LEU A 254 24.63 -20.66 17.94
N PRO A 255 25.14 -21.37 16.91
CA PRO A 255 25.46 -22.79 17.03
C PRO A 255 26.58 -22.98 18.08
N LEU A 256 26.56 -24.14 18.73
CA LEU A 256 27.67 -24.60 19.57
C LEU A 256 28.87 -25.00 18.69
N ASP A 257 30.08 -25.02 19.25
CA ASP A 257 31.31 -25.32 18.49
C ASP A 257 31.21 -26.64 17.70
N HIS A 258 30.65 -27.71 18.29
CA HIS A 258 30.46 -28.97 17.56
C HIS A 258 29.43 -28.87 16.43
N GLU A 259 28.38 -28.05 16.59
CA GLU A 259 27.39 -27.84 15.54
C GLU A 259 27.98 -27.03 14.39
N ILE A 260 28.92 -26.11 14.66
CA ILE A 260 29.69 -25.40 13.62
C ILE A 260 30.48 -26.41 12.78
N GLU A 261 31.19 -27.35 13.41
CA GLU A 261 31.93 -28.40 12.70
C GLU A 261 30.99 -29.32 11.89
N ASP A 262 29.81 -29.68 12.43
CA ASP A 262 28.81 -30.47 11.70
C ASP A 262 28.27 -29.72 10.48
N ILE A 263 27.98 -28.42 10.62
CA ILE A 263 27.56 -27.56 9.49
C ILE A 263 28.67 -27.49 8.45
N PHE A 264 29.92 -27.29 8.87
CA PHE A 264 31.09 -27.27 7.98
C PHE A 264 31.22 -28.59 7.22
N GLY A 265 31.11 -29.72 7.91
CA GLY A 265 31.14 -31.06 7.31
C GLY A 265 30.01 -31.29 6.29
N ASN A 266 28.79 -30.83 6.60
CA ASN A 266 27.66 -30.94 5.68
C ASN A 266 27.83 -30.08 4.42
N VAL A 267 28.33 -28.85 4.57
CA VAL A 267 28.63 -27.94 3.45
C VAL A 267 29.71 -28.53 2.56
N THR A 268 30.84 -28.93 3.14
CA THR A 268 31.97 -29.49 2.38
C THR A 268 31.58 -30.78 1.69
N SER A 269 30.88 -31.70 2.37
CA SER A 269 30.39 -32.93 1.76
C SER A 269 29.44 -32.65 0.59
N ALA A 270 28.54 -31.68 0.71
CA ALA A 270 27.62 -31.30 -0.37
C ALA A 270 28.34 -30.65 -1.56
N ALA A 271 29.45 -29.95 -1.31
CA ALA A 271 30.32 -29.39 -2.34
C ALA A 271 31.24 -30.44 -3.00
N GLY A 272 31.30 -31.67 -2.47
CA GLY A 272 32.24 -32.71 -2.91
C GLY A 272 33.66 -32.52 -2.39
N CYS A 273 33.82 -31.80 -1.26
CA CYS A 273 35.10 -31.50 -0.62
C CYS A 273 35.34 -32.34 0.65
N PRO A 274 36.61 -32.50 1.07
CA PRO A 274 36.92 -33.12 2.36
C PRO A 274 36.21 -32.41 3.52
N THR A 275 35.67 -33.19 4.46
CA THR A 275 34.90 -32.66 5.60
C THR A 275 35.76 -32.13 6.75
N SER A 276 37.07 -32.33 6.69
CA SER A 276 38.06 -31.84 7.65
C SER A 276 39.45 -31.81 6.98
N GLY A 277 40.47 -31.35 7.71
CA GLY A 277 41.85 -31.29 7.22
C GLY A 277 42.21 -30.01 6.48
N THR A 278 43.49 -29.89 6.10
CA THR A 278 44.08 -28.67 5.51
C THR A 278 43.61 -28.41 4.07
N GLU A 279 43.14 -29.43 3.37
CA GLU A 279 42.73 -29.39 1.97
C GLU A 279 41.29 -28.90 1.77
N ALA A 280 40.45 -28.96 2.82
CA ALA A 280 39.03 -28.64 2.73
C ALA A 280 38.77 -27.23 2.19
N MET A 281 39.48 -26.22 2.71
CA MET A 281 39.34 -24.83 2.26
C MET A 281 39.86 -24.62 0.83
N ALA A 282 40.95 -25.29 0.46
CA ALA A 282 41.47 -25.23 -0.91
C ALA A 282 40.46 -25.81 -1.91
N CYS A 283 39.82 -26.92 -1.56
CA CYS A 283 38.74 -27.51 -2.35
C CYS A 283 37.53 -26.57 -2.46
N LEU A 284 37.04 -26.00 -1.36
CA LEU A 284 35.90 -25.06 -1.39
C LEU A 284 36.18 -23.81 -2.23
N ARG A 285 37.43 -23.33 -2.27
CA ARG A 285 37.84 -22.22 -3.15
C ARG A 285 37.90 -22.61 -4.63
N ALA A 286 38.29 -23.85 -4.92
CA ALA A 286 38.31 -24.37 -6.28
C ALA A 286 36.92 -24.80 -6.78
N ALA A 287 35.96 -25.04 -5.87
CA ALA A 287 34.63 -25.52 -6.22
C ALA A 287 33.89 -24.51 -7.13
N PRO A 288 33.17 -24.99 -8.16
CA PRO A 288 32.31 -24.12 -8.97
C PRO A 288 31.12 -23.63 -8.12
N LEU A 289 30.58 -22.46 -8.48
CA LEU A 289 29.44 -21.87 -7.76
C LEU A 289 28.22 -22.81 -7.71
N SER A 290 28.01 -23.65 -8.73
CA SER A 290 26.95 -24.67 -8.76
C SER A 290 27.04 -25.69 -7.62
N ALA A 291 28.25 -26.08 -7.20
CA ALA A 291 28.46 -26.97 -6.06
C ALA A 291 28.20 -26.23 -4.73
N LEU A 292 28.57 -24.95 -4.65
CA LEU A 292 28.30 -24.12 -3.48
C LEU A 292 26.80 -23.81 -3.33
N ILE A 293 26.06 -23.65 -4.43
CA ILE A 293 24.59 -23.49 -4.42
C ILE A 293 23.91 -24.72 -3.79
N LYS A 294 24.36 -25.93 -4.14
CA LYS A 294 23.87 -27.17 -3.50
C LYS A 294 24.15 -27.15 -2.00
N SER A 295 25.35 -26.71 -1.62
CA SER A 295 25.77 -26.63 -0.22
C SER A 295 24.95 -25.63 0.59
N ILE A 296 24.67 -24.44 0.03
CA ILE A 296 23.81 -23.42 0.64
C ILE A 296 22.41 -24.00 0.92
N ASN A 297 21.82 -24.68 -0.07
CA ASN A 297 20.47 -25.23 0.08
C ASN A 297 20.39 -26.46 1.00
N ASN A 298 21.53 -27.10 1.31
CA ASN A 298 21.60 -28.24 2.22
C ASN A 298 21.61 -27.82 3.70
N VAL A 299 21.81 -26.53 3.99
CA VAL A 299 21.84 -26.00 5.35
C VAL A 299 20.55 -25.25 5.65
N ARG A 300 19.98 -25.47 6.83
CA ARG A 300 18.77 -24.75 7.27
C ARG A 300 19.03 -23.24 7.38
N ASN A 301 18.05 -22.41 7.01
CA ASN A 301 18.15 -20.96 7.14
C ASN A 301 18.60 -20.55 8.56
N ASN A 302 19.44 -19.50 8.64
CA ASN A 302 20.02 -18.92 9.85
C ASN A 302 21.13 -19.71 10.56
N PHE A 303 21.52 -20.88 10.05
CA PHE A 303 22.66 -21.63 10.62
C PHE A 303 24.01 -21.14 10.07
N LEU A 304 24.00 -20.44 8.94
CA LEU A 304 25.13 -19.71 8.38
C LEU A 304 24.87 -18.21 8.55
N ALA A 305 25.05 -17.74 9.79
CA ALA A 305 24.86 -16.37 10.26
C ALA A 305 26.04 -16.01 11.19
N PRO A 306 26.17 -14.76 11.70
CA PRO A 306 27.31 -14.39 12.54
C PRO A 306 27.57 -15.36 13.68
N THR A 307 28.82 -15.78 13.89
CA THR A 307 29.23 -16.71 14.97
C THR A 307 30.18 -16.02 15.96
N ILE A 308 30.29 -16.55 17.17
CA ILE A 308 31.37 -16.15 18.08
C ILE A 308 32.67 -16.65 17.49
N ASP A 309 33.58 -15.72 17.19
CA ASP A 309 34.92 -16.01 16.72
C ASP A 309 35.91 -15.95 17.91
N GLU A 310 37.20 -15.80 17.63
CA GLU A 310 38.23 -15.82 18.66
C GLU A 310 38.08 -14.65 19.66
N PRO A 311 38.72 -14.71 20.85
CA PRO A 311 38.65 -13.63 21.85
C PRO A 311 39.07 -12.24 21.34
N ASN A 312 39.80 -12.17 20.22
CA ASN A 312 40.22 -10.95 19.53
C ASN A 312 39.60 -10.79 18.14
N GLY A 313 38.66 -11.66 17.76
CA GLY A 313 37.92 -11.59 16.51
C GLY A 313 36.85 -10.50 16.53
N PHE A 314 36.05 -10.45 15.47
CA PHE A 314 35.04 -9.42 15.28
C PHE A 314 33.92 -9.56 16.33
N LEU A 315 33.49 -10.78 16.65
CA LEU A 315 32.44 -11.09 17.62
C LEU A 315 32.99 -12.01 18.73
N PRO A 316 33.71 -11.45 19.74
CA PRO A 316 34.43 -12.25 20.72
C PRO A 316 33.56 -12.83 21.85
N ASP A 317 32.28 -12.43 21.97
CA ASP A 317 31.30 -12.95 22.93
C ASP A 317 29.88 -12.58 22.44
N LEU A 318 28.85 -13.10 23.10
CA LEU A 318 27.46 -12.75 22.84
C LEU A 318 27.23 -11.23 22.97
N PRO A 319 26.55 -10.58 22.00
CA PRO A 319 26.26 -9.15 22.07
C PRO A 319 25.54 -8.74 23.36
N SER A 320 24.60 -9.56 23.85
CA SER A 320 23.89 -9.30 25.10
C SER A 320 24.82 -9.24 26.32
N ARG A 321 25.85 -10.10 26.37
CA ARG A 321 26.89 -10.08 27.43
C ARG A 321 27.83 -8.91 27.26
N LEU A 322 28.26 -8.60 26.03
CA LEU A 322 29.11 -7.44 25.76
C LEU A 322 28.43 -6.14 26.19
N ILE A 323 27.15 -5.97 25.85
CA ILE A 323 26.35 -4.81 26.31
C ILE A 323 26.22 -4.79 27.84
N ALA A 324 25.90 -5.92 28.48
CA ALA A 324 25.77 -6.00 29.94
C ALA A 324 27.08 -5.66 30.69
N GLN A 325 28.22 -6.03 30.11
CA GLN A 325 29.55 -5.74 30.63
C GLN A 325 30.05 -4.33 30.28
N GLY A 326 29.27 -3.52 29.54
CA GLY A 326 29.71 -2.22 29.06
C GLY A 326 30.82 -2.26 27.99
N LYS A 327 31.01 -3.42 27.34
CA LYS A 327 32.00 -3.71 26.29
C LYS A 327 31.43 -3.43 24.90
N PHE A 328 31.07 -2.18 24.67
CA PHE A 328 30.66 -1.65 23.38
C PHE A 328 31.21 -0.24 23.23
N ARG A 329 31.23 0.26 22.00
CA ARG A 329 31.74 1.60 21.75
C ARG A 329 30.85 2.66 22.43
N ARG A 330 31.47 3.49 23.26
CA ARG A 330 30.82 4.62 23.94
C ARG A 330 30.74 5.86 23.03
N GLY A 331 29.81 6.76 23.36
CA GLY A 331 29.65 8.05 22.69
C GLY A 331 28.95 7.98 21.33
N ILE A 332 28.29 6.87 21.02
CA ILE A 332 27.43 6.73 19.84
C ILE A 332 26.05 7.30 20.18
N ASP A 333 25.59 8.30 19.43
CA ASP A 333 24.17 8.68 19.49
C ASP A 333 23.33 7.51 18.96
N LEU A 334 22.25 7.14 19.65
CA LEU A 334 21.50 5.91 19.38
C LEU A 334 20.00 6.15 19.22
N ILE A 335 19.41 5.60 18.17
CA ILE A 335 17.97 5.25 18.09
C ILE A 335 17.88 3.72 18.04
N ALA A 336 17.08 3.11 18.92
CA ALA A 336 16.77 1.68 18.83
C ALA A 336 15.28 1.41 19.09
N GLY A 337 14.65 0.56 18.29
CA GLY A 337 13.22 0.27 18.44
C GLY A 337 12.76 -0.92 17.61
N HIS A 338 11.46 -1.21 17.69
CA HIS A 338 10.84 -2.35 17.02
C HIS A 338 9.40 -2.06 16.60
N THR A 339 8.82 -2.93 15.78
CA THR A 339 7.39 -2.90 15.43
C THR A 339 6.54 -3.51 16.54
N THR A 340 5.30 -3.05 16.72
CA THR A 340 4.46 -3.47 17.87
C THR A 340 4.26 -4.98 17.96
N ASN A 341 4.17 -5.68 16.83
CA ASN A 341 3.87 -7.11 16.76
C ASN A 341 4.98 -7.93 16.08
N ASP A 342 6.24 -7.47 16.12
CA ASP A 342 7.42 -8.17 15.58
C ASP A 342 7.42 -9.67 15.88
N GLY A 343 7.08 -10.05 17.12
CA GLY A 343 7.10 -11.44 17.59
C GLY A 343 6.12 -12.37 16.86
N ARG A 344 5.05 -11.83 16.26
CA ARG A 344 4.03 -12.63 15.55
C ARG A 344 4.60 -13.34 14.33
N ASN A 345 5.56 -12.74 13.63
CA ASN A 345 6.23 -13.37 12.50
C ASN A 345 7.05 -14.61 12.91
N PHE A 346 7.38 -14.75 14.21
CA PHE A 346 8.28 -15.79 14.72
C PHE A 346 7.60 -16.81 15.64
N ALA A 347 6.35 -16.57 16.06
CA ALA A 347 5.58 -17.48 16.92
C ALA A 347 4.87 -18.61 16.17
N GLY A 348 4.87 -18.59 14.84
CA GLY A 348 4.13 -19.54 14.00
C GLY A 348 2.73 -19.06 13.65
N ASN A 349 1.86 -19.97 13.22
CA ASN A 349 0.48 -19.65 12.86
C ASN A 349 -0.42 -19.74 14.11
N PRO A 350 -1.30 -18.76 14.39
CA PRO A 350 -2.20 -18.80 15.54
C PRO A 350 -3.05 -20.07 15.62
N LYS A 351 -3.41 -20.69 14.48
CA LYS A 351 -4.16 -21.95 14.43
C LYS A 351 -3.44 -23.12 15.12
N ASN A 352 -2.13 -23.03 15.26
CA ASN A 352 -1.27 -24.12 15.73
C ASN A 352 -0.76 -23.92 17.16
N VAL A 353 -1.12 -22.82 17.84
CA VAL A 353 -0.59 -22.48 19.17
C VAL A 353 -1.75 -22.31 20.15
N ASN A 354 -2.22 -23.44 20.70
CA ASN A 354 -3.45 -23.48 21.50
C ASN A 354 -3.19 -23.91 22.95
N SER A 355 -2.04 -24.51 23.24
CA SER A 355 -1.69 -25.07 24.54
C SER A 355 -0.32 -24.61 25.03
N ASP A 356 -0.05 -24.77 26.33
CA ASP A 356 1.28 -24.58 26.91
C ASP A 356 2.36 -25.43 26.21
N ALA A 357 2.01 -26.64 25.75
CA ALA A 357 2.92 -27.49 24.99
C ALA A 357 3.27 -26.89 23.62
N ASP A 358 2.32 -26.22 22.97
CA ASP A 358 2.57 -25.53 21.70
C ASP A 358 3.46 -24.29 21.92
N VAL A 359 3.23 -23.53 23.00
CA VAL A 359 4.11 -22.41 23.39
C VAL A 359 5.53 -22.91 23.64
N ARG A 360 5.69 -24.03 24.36
CA ARG A 360 7.01 -24.67 24.56
C ARG A 360 7.64 -25.06 23.23
N THR A 361 6.85 -25.63 22.32
CA THR A 361 7.31 -26.04 20.99
C THR A 361 7.76 -24.85 20.15
N ALA A 362 7.03 -23.73 20.17
CA ALA A 362 7.40 -22.50 19.47
C ALA A 362 8.77 -21.97 19.92
N VAL A 363 9.02 -21.94 21.24
CA VAL A 363 10.30 -21.49 21.80
C VAL A 363 11.43 -22.48 21.50
N THR A 364 11.21 -23.78 21.72
CA THR A 364 12.25 -24.82 21.54
C THR A 364 12.64 -25.05 20.09
N ASN A 365 11.70 -24.90 19.14
CA ASN A 365 11.98 -24.98 17.70
C ASN A 365 13.00 -23.93 17.22
N ARG A 366 13.07 -22.80 17.93
CA ARG A 366 14.02 -21.73 17.67
C ARG A 366 15.26 -21.84 18.55
N TYR A 367 15.09 -22.12 19.84
CA TYR A 367 16.14 -22.21 20.85
C TYR A 367 16.32 -23.65 21.32
N ARG A 368 16.86 -24.51 20.45
CA ARG A 368 16.96 -25.98 20.66
C ARG A 368 17.66 -26.43 21.94
N HIS A 369 18.53 -25.59 22.50
CA HIS A 369 19.32 -25.87 23.70
C HIS A 369 18.75 -25.23 24.97
N VAL A 370 17.56 -24.63 24.90
CA VAL A 370 16.89 -24.10 26.10
C VAL A 370 16.51 -25.27 27.02
N THR A 371 16.95 -25.22 28.28
CA THR A 371 16.64 -26.29 29.24
C THR A 371 15.17 -26.24 29.66
N SER A 372 14.59 -27.38 30.03
CA SER A 372 13.23 -27.44 30.58
C SER A 372 13.07 -26.51 31.79
N ALA A 373 14.06 -26.44 32.68
CA ALA A 373 14.04 -25.54 33.83
C ALA A 373 14.02 -24.05 33.44
N THR A 374 14.75 -23.66 32.39
CA THR A 374 14.68 -22.29 31.84
C THR A 374 13.32 -22.03 31.21
N LEU A 375 12.78 -22.99 30.47
CA LEU A 375 11.48 -22.86 29.84
C LEU A 375 10.35 -22.78 30.88
N ASP A 376 10.46 -23.53 31.99
CA ASP A 376 9.53 -23.45 33.12
C ASP A 376 9.55 -22.05 33.73
N LYS A 377 10.74 -21.44 33.90
CA LYS A 377 10.86 -20.05 34.36
C LYS A 377 10.24 -19.06 33.37
N VAL A 378 10.43 -19.26 32.06
CA VAL A 378 9.75 -18.44 31.05
C VAL A 378 8.24 -18.57 31.20
N LEU A 379 7.68 -19.78 31.30
CA LEU A 379 6.24 -19.97 31.46
C LEU A 379 5.69 -19.46 32.80
N GLN A 380 6.52 -19.26 33.82
CA GLN A 380 6.16 -18.57 35.05
C GLN A 380 6.12 -17.04 34.87
N LEU A 381 7.09 -16.46 34.15
CA LEU A 381 7.13 -15.03 33.83
C LEU A 381 6.00 -14.61 32.88
N TYR A 382 5.60 -15.52 31.99
CA TYR A 382 4.50 -15.35 31.05
C TYR A 382 3.40 -16.36 31.44
N PRO A 383 2.52 -16.06 32.41
CA PRO A 383 1.54 -17.03 32.91
C PRO A 383 0.53 -17.45 31.84
N SER A 384 -0.01 -18.67 31.96
CA SER A 384 -1.01 -19.19 31.01
C SER A 384 -2.29 -18.33 31.03
N PRO A 385 -3.01 -18.15 29.90
CA PRO A 385 -4.22 -17.32 29.83
C PRO A 385 -5.35 -17.75 30.78
N ASN A 386 -5.35 -19.02 31.21
CA ASN A 386 -6.34 -19.56 32.14
C ASN A 386 -6.05 -19.24 33.62
N ILE A 387 -4.92 -18.59 33.93
CA ILE A 387 -4.57 -18.17 35.28
C ILE A 387 -5.14 -16.76 35.52
N SER A 388 -5.85 -16.58 36.64
CA SER A 388 -6.37 -15.28 37.05
C SER A 388 -5.25 -14.23 37.14
N GLY A 389 -5.44 -13.09 36.48
CA GLY A 389 -4.45 -12.01 36.43
C GLY A 389 -3.40 -12.14 35.32
N SER A 390 -3.48 -13.17 34.47
CA SER A 390 -2.63 -13.24 33.27
C SER A 390 -2.95 -12.09 32.30
N PRO A 391 -1.93 -11.41 31.73
CA PRO A 391 -2.14 -10.33 30.77
C PRO A 391 -2.41 -10.82 29.34
N PHE A 392 -2.35 -12.14 29.09
CA PHE A 392 -2.45 -12.73 27.75
C PHE A 392 -3.86 -13.20 27.45
N VAL A 393 -4.37 -12.87 26.25
CA VAL A 393 -5.72 -13.27 25.84
C VAL A 393 -5.82 -14.74 25.44
N ASP A 394 -4.76 -15.29 24.85
CA ASP A 394 -4.66 -16.71 24.46
C ASP A 394 -3.19 -17.17 24.42
N ASN A 395 -2.97 -18.46 24.11
CA ASN A 395 -1.63 -19.05 24.08
C ASN A 395 -0.79 -18.55 22.91
N TYR A 396 -1.42 -18.09 21.82
CA TYR A 396 -0.70 -17.47 20.73
C TYR A 396 -0.19 -16.08 21.14
N ASP A 397 -1.00 -15.30 21.86
CA ASP A 397 -0.67 -13.99 22.41
C ASP A 397 0.53 -14.05 23.35
N ARG A 398 0.49 -15.04 24.24
CA ARG A 398 1.60 -15.44 25.10
C ARG A 398 2.85 -15.83 24.30
N ALA A 399 2.72 -16.70 23.30
CA ALA A 399 3.84 -17.17 22.50
C ALA A 399 4.52 -16.04 21.71
N TRP A 400 3.76 -15.18 21.03
CA TRP A 400 4.36 -14.11 20.25
C TRP A 400 4.95 -13.00 21.12
N THR A 401 4.41 -12.76 22.31
CA THR A 401 5.04 -11.84 23.27
C THR A 401 6.40 -12.38 23.73
N ILE A 402 6.50 -13.68 24.07
CA ILE A 402 7.77 -14.33 24.39
C ILE A 402 8.75 -14.19 23.22
N MET A 403 8.30 -14.46 21.98
CA MET A 403 9.16 -14.37 20.80
C MET A 403 9.61 -12.95 20.50
N GLN A 404 8.74 -11.95 20.72
CA GLN A 404 9.10 -10.54 20.57
C GLN A 404 10.22 -10.16 21.53
N ASP A 405 10.05 -10.46 22.81
CA ASP A 405 11.00 -10.07 23.86
C ASP A 405 12.37 -10.72 23.63
N ILE A 406 12.40 -12.01 23.31
CA ILE A 406 13.66 -12.75 23.12
C ILE A 406 14.35 -12.35 21.81
N ILE A 407 13.61 -12.14 20.71
CA ILE A 407 14.23 -11.93 19.39
C ILE A 407 14.59 -10.46 19.14
N MET A 408 13.72 -9.51 19.50
CA MET A 408 13.84 -8.10 19.09
C MET A 408 13.71 -7.12 20.27
N GLY A 409 12.62 -7.24 21.03
CA GLY A 409 12.07 -6.16 21.86
C GLY A 409 12.74 -5.93 23.21
N CYS A 410 13.56 -6.85 23.71
CA CYS A 410 14.41 -6.57 24.88
C CYS A 410 15.78 -6.01 24.48
N MET A 411 16.29 -6.34 23.29
CA MET A 411 17.66 -6.00 22.90
C MET A 411 17.85 -4.51 22.60
N ASP A 412 16.83 -3.85 22.03
CA ASP A 412 16.83 -2.40 21.82
C ASP A 412 16.89 -1.64 23.16
N GLN A 413 16.05 -2.01 24.13
CA GLN A 413 16.03 -1.42 25.47
C GLN A 413 17.31 -1.72 26.23
N HIS A 414 17.84 -2.95 26.14
CA HIS A 414 19.09 -3.34 26.77
C HIS A 414 20.26 -2.47 26.30
N TRP A 415 20.35 -2.19 25.00
CA TRP A 415 21.40 -1.34 24.45
C TRP A 415 21.21 0.14 24.77
N VAL A 416 19.98 0.66 24.68
CA VAL A 416 19.66 2.05 25.06
C VAL A 416 19.98 2.29 26.55
N ASN A 417 19.57 1.39 27.44
CA ASN A 417 19.87 1.47 28.87
C ASN A 417 21.37 1.36 29.16
N ALA A 418 22.08 0.47 28.47
CA ALA A 418 23.53 0.40 28.60
C ALA A 418 24.21 1.71 28.14
N THR A 419 23.73 2.32 27.05
CA THR A 419 24.24 3.61 26.55
C THR A 419 24.03 4.72 27.57
N LEU A 420 22.82 4.86 28.12
CA LEU A 420 22.50 5.85 29.16
C LEU A 420 23.35 5.66 30.42
N ARG A 421 23.61 4.42 30.85
CA ARG A 421 24.50 4.10 31.99
C ARG A 421 25.95 4.56 31.79
N THR A 422 26.39 4.80 30.56
CA THR A 422 27.72 5.40 30.30
C THR A 422 27.75 6.92 30.47
N GLY A 423 26.60 7.56 30.70
CA GLY A 423 26.45 9.02 30.76
C GLY A 423 26.16 9.68 29.40
N HIS A 424 26.08 8.90 28.31
CA HIS A 424 25.71 9.42 26.99
C HIS A 424 24.21 9.63 26.89
N LYS A 425 23.76 10.88 26.69
CA LYS A 425 22.35 11.26 26.82
C LYS A 425 21.54 11.17 25.52
N ASN A 426 22.19 11.14 24.37
CA ASN A 426 21.53 11.08 23.06
C ASN A 426 21.16 9.63 22.71
N ALA A 427 20.29 9.04 23.52
CA ALA A 427 19.75 7.70 23.31
C ALA A 427 18.22 7.76 23.30
N TYR A 428 17.62 7.19 22.25
CA TYR A 428 16.20 7.28 21.94
C TYR A 428 15.66 5.88 21.65
N SER A 429 14.40 5.66 21.99
CA SER A 429 13.69 4.45 21.59
C SER A 429 12.32 4.74 21.00
N TYR A 430 11.88 3.86 20.10
CA TYR A 430 10.54 3.89 19.52
C TYR A 430 9.86 2.52 19.54
N ARG A 431 8.53 2.56 19.40
CA ARG A 431 7.72 1.45 18.92
C ARG A 431 6.94 1.90 17.69
N PHE A 432 7.13 1.22 16.56
CA PHE A 432 6.36 1.50 15.37
C PHE A 432 5.02 0.76 15.43
N ASN A 433 3.92 1.49 15.28
CA ASN A 433 2.57 0.98 15.47
C ASN A 433 1.66 1.32 14.28
N VAL A 434 2.20 1.25 13.07
CA VAL A 434 1.43 1.37 11.82
C VAL A 434 1.70 0.12 10.98
N PRO A 435 0.69 -0.66 10.57
CA PRO A 435 0.91 -1.93 9.89
C PRO A 435 1.40 -1.73 8.45
N ASN A 436 2.27 -2.61 7.95
CA ASN A 436 2.41 -2.77 6.50
C ASN A 436 1.06 -3.26 5.93
N PRO A 437 0.35 -2.46 5.12
CA PRO A 437 -1.00 -2.79 4.66
C PRO A 437 -1.03 -4.04 3.76
N VAL A 438 0.06 -4.32 3.04
CA VAL A 438 0.16 -5.49 2.15
C VAL A 438 0.32 -6.78 2.96
N ASP A 439 1.25 -6.82 3.92
CA ASP A 439 1.39 -7.98 4.81
C ASP A 439 0.18 -8.13 5.72
N PHE A 440 -0.41 -7.03 6.18
CA PHE A 440 -1.62 -7.07 6.99
C PHE A 440 -2.83 -7.60 6.22
N ALA A 441 -3.01 -7.24 4.94
CA ALA A 441 -4.07 -7.81 4.12
C ALA A 441 -3.89 -9.32 3.89
N ALA A 442 -2.65 -9.76 3.65
CA ALA A 442 -2.34 -11.19 3.43
C ALA A 442 -2.37 -12.02 4.72
N ASN A 443 -1.94 -11.43 5.83
CA ASN A 443 -1.76 -12.07 7.13
C ASN A 443 -2.29 -11.15 8.27
N PRO A 444 -3.62 -10.94 8.39
CA PRO A 444 -4.17 -9.95 9.34
C PRO A 444 -3.77 -10.21 10.80
N TRP A 445 -3.57 -11.49 11.14
CA TRP A 445 -3.12 -11.90 12.45
C TRP A 445 -1.72 -11.38 12.82
N ARG A 446 -0.88 -10.96 11.86
CA ARG A 446 0.43 -10.35 12.14
C ARG A 446 0.33 -8.93 12.69
N GLY A 447 -0.77 -8.21 12.46
CA GLY A 447 -0.93 -6.84 12.94
C GLY A 447 0.17 -5.92 12.38
N VAL A 448 0.82 -5.16 13.27
CA VAL A 448 2.01 -4.39 12.93
C VAL A 448 3.23 -5.30 13.00
N GLY A 449 3.31 -6.22 12.03
CA GLY A 449 4.30 -7.28 11.98
C GLY A 449 5.70 -6.80 11.62
N HIS A 450 6.64 -7.73 11.66
CA HIS A 450 8.04 -7.48 11.33
C HIS A 450 8.22 -6.82 9.97
N THR A 451 9.13 -5.84 9.88
CA THR A 451 9.38 -4.97 8.71
C THR A 451 8.28 -3.94 8.39
N SER A 452 7.27 -3.74 9.27
CA SER A 452 6.23 -2.74 9.00
C SER A 452 6.79 -1.32 8.84
N ASP A 453 7.83 -0.93 9.56
CA ASP A 453 8.50 0.37 9.40
C ASP A 453 9.33 0.45 8.09
N VAL A 454 9.90 -0.65 7.62
CA VAL A 454 10.60 -0.75 6.32
C VAL A 454 9.68 -0.38 5.16
N TYR A 455 8.41 -0.82 5.20
CA TYR A 455 7.41 -0.44 4.19
C TYR A 455 7.39 1.08 3.98
N TYR A 456 7.33 1.84 5.08
CA TYR A 456 7.27 3.31 5.06
C TYR A 456 8.61 3.99 4.77
N LEU A 457 9.74 3.34 5.07
CA LEU A 457 11.08 3.88 4.82
C LEU A 457 11.54 3.71 3.36
N PHE A 458 10.98 2.76 2.61
CA PHE A 458 11.49 2.36 1.28
C PHE A 458 10.38 2.15 0.25
N ASN A 459 9.58 3.20 -0.02
CA ASN A 459 8.61 3.25 -1.13
C ASN A 459 7.66 2.02 -1.21
N GLY A 460 7.16 1.60 -0.05
CA GLY A 460 6.24 0.48 0.10
C GLY A 460 6.86 -0.89 -0.15
N ALA A 461 8.18 -1.04 0.04
CA ALA A 461 8.87 -2.32 -0.14
C ALA A 461 8.23 -3.45 0.69
N THR A 462 7.75 -4.50 0.01
CA THR A 462 7.23 -5.74 0.60
C THR A 462 7.73 -6.92 -0.22
N GLY A 463 8.60 -7.76 0.36
CA GLY A 463 9.08 -8.99 -0.30
C GLY A 463 9.76 -8.77 -1.66
N GLY A 464 10.49 -7.65 -1.83
CA GLY A 464 11.14 -7.28 -3.10
C GLY A 464 10.21 -6.61 -4.13
N THR A 465 8.95 -6.34 -3.77
CA THR A 465 8.00 -5.57 -4.59
C THR A 465 7.75 -4.20 -3.97
N PHE A 466 7.62 -3.16 -4.79
CA PHE A 466 7.29 -1.81 -4.34
C PHE A 466 5.80 -1.52 -4.51
N HIS A 467 5.19 -0.94 -3.48
CA HIS A 467 3.78 -0.60 -3.45
C HIS A 467 3.62 0.93 -3.28
N PRO A 468 2.94 1.62 -4.20
CA PRO A 468 2.76 3.06 -4.08
C PRO A 468 2.00 3.43 -2.79
N PHE A 469 2.55 4.35 -2.02
CA PHE A 469 1.87 4.85 -0.82
C PHE A 469 0.56 5.57 -1.18
N ASN A 470 -0.50 5.28 -0.43
CA ASN A 470 -1.72 6.09 -0.48
C ASN A 470 -1.55 7.41 0.32
N THR A 471 -2.59 8.25 0.33
CA THR A 471 -2.57 9.56 1.00
C THR A 471 -2.35 9.51 2.51
N THR A 472 -2.70 8.40 3.16
CA THR A 472 -2.53 8.19 4.60
C THR A 472 -1.15 7.65 4.97
N GLU A 473 -0.56 6.87 4.07
CA GLU A 473 0.78 6.30 4.22
C GLU A 473 1.87 7.35 3.94
N VAL A 474 1.63 8.29 3.01
CA VAL A 474 2.60 9.33 2.63
C VAL A 474 3.07 10.18 3.83
N PRO A 475 2.18 10.72 4.70
CA PRO A 475 2.60 11.43 5.91
C PRO A 475 3.46 10.58 6.85
N VAL A 476 3.10 9.32 7.07
CA VAL A 476 3.85 8.39 7.95
C VAL A 476 5.26 8.15 7.38
N ALA A 477 5.36 7.83 6.09
CA ALA A 477 6.63 7.66 5.38
C ALA A 477 7.50 8.92 5.47
N ARG A 478 6.91 10.09 5.20
CA ARG A 478 7.60 11.39 5.28
C ARG A 478 8.04 11.73 6.69
N GLU A 479 7.28 11.33 7.70
CA GLU A 479 7.60 11.57 9.10
C GLU A 479 8.77 10.71 9.56
N ILE A 480 8.69 9.39 9.37
CA ILE A 480 9.74 8.47 9.82
C ILE A 480 11.07 8.77 9.11
N ILE A 481 11.05 9.04 7.80
CA ILE A 481 12.25 9.49 7.07
C ILE A 481 12.81 10.79 7.68
N GLN A 482 11.94 11.75 8.04
CA GLN A 482 12.41 13.01 8.61
C GLN A 482 13.09 12.83 9.97
N TYR A 483 12.59 11.95 10.84
CA TYR A 483 13.24 11.68 12.11
C TYR A 483 14.63 11.08 11.92
N TRP A 484 14.80 10.16 10.97
CA TRP A 484 16.09 9.52 10.70
C TRP A 484 17.07 10.51 10.09
N THR A 485 16.66 11.33 9.12
CA THR A 485 17.54 12.35 8.53
C THR A 485 17.88 13.46 9.53
N SER A 486 16.92 13.88 10.35
CA SER A 486 17.11 14.85 11.43
C SER A 486 18.13 14.36 12.47
N PHE A 487 18.01 13.09 12.86
CA PHE A 487 18.96 12.43 13.75
C PHE A 487 20.36 12.32 13.11
N ALA A 488 20.44 11.92 11.84
CA ALA A 488 21.71 11.86 11.13
C ALA A 488 22.42 13.21 11.06
N ARG A 489 21.66 14.31 11.01
CA ARG A 489 22.18 15.69 10.95
C ARG A 489 22.63 16.27 12.29
N SER A 490 22.04 15.82 13.41
CA SER A 490 22.18 16.54 14.69
C SER A 490 22.42 15.66 15.91
N GLY A 491 22.16 14.35 15.83
CA GLY A 491 22.08 13.46 16.99
C GLY A 491 20.76 13.57 17.76
N ASN A 492 19.82 14.39 17.30
CA ASN A 492 18.50 14.54 17.91
C ASN A 492 17.41 14.38 16.82
N PRO A 493 16.55 13.35 16.89
CA PRO A 493 15.49 13.14 15.89
C PRO A 493 14.53 14.33 15.80
N SER A 494 14.39 15.13 16.86
CA SER A 494 13.48 16.29 16.90
C SER A 494 14.05 17.59 16.32
N ALA A 495 15.37 17.69 16.06
CA ALA A 495 16.00 18.97 15.72
C ALA A 495 15.50 19.56 14.38
N PHE A 496 15.29 18.71 13.39
CA PHE A 496 14.78 19.03 12.06
C PHE A 496 13.53 18.21 11.72
N LYS A 497 12.71 17.89 12.73
CA LYS A 497 11.44 17.20 12.52
C LYS A 497 10.48 18.03 11.66
N ARG A 498 9.44 17.40 11.10
CA ARG A 498 8.37 18.14 10.42
C ARG A 498 7.54 18.94 11.43
N ALA A 499 6.86 19.97 10.96
CA ALA A 499 6.03 20.83 11.81
C ALA A 499 4.98 20.02 12.59
N TYR A 500 4.36 19.04 11.94
CA TYR A 500 3.33 18.17 12.52
C TYR A 500 3.89 17.01 13.37
N SER A 501 5.18 16.68 13.23
CA SER A 501 5.80 15.58 13.96
C SER A 501 5.90 15.90 15.46
N PRO A 502 5.52 15.01 16.38
CA PRO A 502 5.76 15.21 17.81
C PRO A 502 7.24 15.39 18.14
N VAL A 503 7.51 16.00 19.30
CA VAL A 503 8.86 15.95 19.86
C VAL A 503 9.12 14.53 20.32
N TRP A 504 10.24 13.97 19.88
CA TRP A 504 10.75 12.69 20.32
C TRP A 504 11.68 12.92 21.53
N PRO A 505 11.23 12.60 22.76
CA PRO A 505 12.05 12.77 23.96
C PRO A 505 13.20 11.74 23.99
N THR A 506 14.29 12.10 24.67
CA THR A 506 15.31 11.12 25.07
C THR A 506 14.65 10.00 25.89
N TYR A 507 15.14 8.77 25.74
CA TYR A 507 14.58 7.64 26.46
C TYR A 507 14.76 7.79 27.97
N THR A 508 13.72 7.46 28.72
CA THR A 508 13.77 7.18 30.15
C THR A 508 13.15 5.81 30.38
N GLU A 509 13.55 5.06 31.41
CA GLU A 509 12.88 3.80 31.75
C GLU A 509 11.37 4.06 31.84
N ASN A 510 10.59 3.46 30.92
CA ASN A 510 9.13 3.60 30.71
C ASN A 510 8.63 4.72 29.77
N ASN A 511 9.48 5.49 29.07
CA ASN A 511 9.02 6.48 28.08
C ASN A 511 9.73 6.29 26.73
N ARG A 512 8.98 5.80 25.74
CA ARG A 512 9.40 5.72 24.33
C ARG A 512 8.34 6.31 23.42
N VAL A 513 8.73 6.84 22.27
CA VAL A 513 7.76 7.28 21.27
C VAL A 513 7.05 6.07 20.69
N VAL A 514 5.74 6.14 20.60
CA VAL A 514 4.95 5.21 19.79
C VAL A 514 4.56 5.96 18.53
N MET A 515 5.01 5.48 17.38
CA MET A 515 4.63 6.06 16.09
C MET A 515 3.32 5.42 15.65
N THR A 516 2.23 6.19 15.72
CA THR A 516 0.89 5.80 15.29
C THR A 516 0.45 6.67 14.14
N GLU A 517 -0.46 6.15 13.33
CA GLU A 517 -1.19 6.95 12.37
C GLU A 517 -2.30 7.71 13.11
N ASP A 518 -1.96 8.83 13.74
CA ASP A 518 -2.94 9.71 14.39
C ASP A 518 -3.53 10.66 13.32
N PHE A 519 -4.70 10.34 12.80
CA PHE A 519 -5.55 11.34 12.15
C PHE A 519 -6.05 12.32 13.23
N ILE A 520 -5.37 13.47 13.33
CA ILE A 520 -5.74 14.67 14.09
C ILE A 520 -5.33 14.66 15.57
N SER A 521 -4.12 15.15 15.85
CA SER A 521 -3.85 16.08 16.96
C SER A 521 -2.45 16.68 16.75
N ARG A 522 -2.10 17.81 17.37
CA ARG A 522 -0.76 18.45 17.40
C ARG A 522 -0.43 19.57 16.41
N LEU A 523 -1.42 20.28 15.85
CA LEU A 523 -1.18 21.66 15.35
C LEU A 523 -1.37 22.76 16.43
N THR A 524 -1.66 22.41 17.68
CA THR A 524 -2.03 23.38 18.75
C THR A 524 -0.93 23.72 19.76
N MET A 525 0.33 23.34 19.54
CA MET A 525 1.36 23.40 20.61
C MET A 525 2.45 24.48 20.49
N TYR A 526 2.26 25.55 19.72
CA TYR A 526 3.25 26.65 19.63
C TYR A 526 2.71 28.09 19.78
N SER A 527 1.50 28.28 20.34
CA SER A 527 0.97 29.63 20.65
C SER A 527 0.65 29.88 22.13
N ALA A 528 1.07 28.98 23.03
CA ALA A 528 0.63 28.95 24.43
C ALA A 528 1.45 29.84 25.40
N VAL A 529 1.74 31.11 25.05
CA VAL A 529 2.24 32.09 26.05
C VAL A 529 1.43 33.38 26.10
N VAL A 530 0.55 33.67 25.14
CA VAL A 530 -0.31 34.86 25.23
C VAL A 530 -1.72 34.50 24.80
N LEU A 531 -2.55 34.12 25.77
CA LEU A 531 -3.97 34.45 25.92
C LEU A 531 -4.62 33.44 26.88
N LEU A 532 -4.37 33.68 28.16
CA LEU A 532 -5.14 33.13 29.26
C LEU A 532 -6.45 33.92 29.34
N SER A 533 -7.39 33.65 28.43
CA SER A 533 -8.81 34.05 28.54
C SER A 533 -9.55 33.67 27.25
N LEU A 534 -10.29 32.56 27.30
CA LEU A 534 -11.64 32.36 26.76
C LEU A 534 -11.97 30.86 26.78
N TYR A 535 -13.19 30.55 27.20
CA TYR A 535 -13.70 29.22 27.51
C TYR A 535 -13.48 28.20 26.37
N LEU A 536 -12.93 27.03 26.72
CA LEU A 536 -12.88 25.83 25.88
C LEU A 536 -14.30 25.30 25.64
N ALA A 537 -14.86 25.56 24.47
CA ALA A 537 -15.91 24.72 23.92
C ALA A 537 -15.24 23.55 23.18
N ALA A 538 -15.31 22.35 23.75
CA ALA A 538 -14.94 21.12 23.05
C ALA A 538 -15.87 20.95 21.83
N VAL A 539 -15.30 21.04 20.63
CA VAL A 539 -15.99 20.71 19.38
C VAL A 539 -16.14 19.19 19.37
N GLN A 540 -17.37 18.73 19.49
CA GLN A 540 -17.76 17.32 19.33
C GLN A 540 -18.49 17.19 17.98
N ALA A 541 -18.44 15.99 17.41
CA ALA A 541 -18.77 15.62 16.03
C ALA A 541 -20.17 14.97 15.89
N GLN A 542 -20.70 14.70 14.70
CA GLN A 542 -21.70 13.65 14.40
C GLN A 542 -21.22 12.33 14.95
N GLN A 543 -21.97 11.78 15.90
CA GLN A 543 -21.55 10.64 16.70
C GLN A 543 -22.11 9.30 16.21
N VAL A 544 -21.56 8.23 16.78
CA VAL A 544 -22.06 6.86 16.63
C VAL A 544 -23.03 6.55 17.77
N GLY A 545 -24.23 6.11 17.43
CA GLY A 545 -25.21 5.61 18.40
C GLY A 545 -24.77 4.25 18.93
N THR A 546 -25.17 3.95 20.17
CA THR A 546 -24.80 2.69 20.83
C THR A 546 -26.02 1.90 21.32
N ASN A 547 -27.24 2.34 21.02
CA ASN A 547 -28.43 1.63 21.47
C ASN A 547 -28.70 0.39 20.62
N LYS A 548 -28.34 0.42 19.33
CA LYS A 548 -28.40 -0.74 18.43
C LYS A 548 -27.03 -1.00 17.81
N ALA A 549 -26.53 -2.22 17.98
CA ALA A 549 -25.30 -2.63 17.32
C ALA A 549 -25.49 -2.65 15.80
N GLU A 550 -24.49 -2.14 15.07
CA GLU A 550 -24.49 -2.20 13.62
C GLU A 550 -23.91 -3.54 13.13
N VAL A 551 -24.73 -4.32 12.42
CA VAL A 551 -24.37 -5.63 11.88
C VAL A 551 -24.82 -5.73 10.42
N HIS A 552 -23.86 -5.64 9.51
CA HIS A 552 -24.11 -5.61 8.07
C HIS A 552 -24.50 -7.00 7.49
N PRO A 553 -25.57 -7.11 6.68
CA PRO A 553 -25.92 -8.34 5.98
C PRO A 553 -24.84 -8.77 4.96
N PRO A 554 -24.50 -10.07 4.87
CA PRO A 554 -23.48 -10.55 3.93
C PRO A 554 -23.99 -10.54 2.48
N LEU A 555 -23.17 -10.04 1.56
CA LEU A 555 -23.44 -10.07 0.12
C LEU A 555 -22.15 -10.43 -0.64
N PRO A 556 -21.81 -11.74 -0.70
CA PRO A 556 -20.64 -12.17 -1.46
C PRO A 556 -20.82 -11.87 -2.95
N TRP A 557 -19.73 -11.44 -3.59
CA TRP A 557 -19.64 -11.20 -5.04
C TRP A 557 -18.40 -11.89 -5.62
N GLN A 558 -18.16 -11.84 -6.93
CA GLN A 558 -17.03 -12.54 -7.56
C GLN A 558 -16.13 -11.63 -8.38
N LYS A 559 -14.81 -11.76 -8.20
CA LYS A 559 -13.80 -11.08 -9.01
C LYS A 559 -13.33 -12.00 -10.12
N CYS A 560 -13.49 -11.60 -11.38
CA CYS A 560 -13.24 -12.44 -12.54
C CYS A 560 -12.02 -11.97 -13.34
N THR A 561 -11.29 -12.92 -13.93
CA THR A 561 -10.20 -12.63 -14.88
C THR A 561 -10.32 -13.58 -16.08
N LYS A 562 -9.82 -13.17 -17.24
CA LYS A 562 -9.84 -14.03 -18.45
C LYS A 562 -9.08 -15.34 -18.26
N SER A 563 -7.98 -15.32 -17.51
CA SER A 563 -7.08 -16.47 -17.33
C SER A 563 -7.35 -17.28 -16.06
N GLY A 564 -7.91 -16.66 -15.02
CA GLY A 564 -8.07 -17.26 -13.68
C GLY A 564 -9.50 -17.60 -13.28
N GLY A 565 -10.50 -17.34 -14.12
CA GLY A 565 -11.91 -17.52 -13.77
C GLY A 565 -12.37 -16.52 -12.69
N CYS A 566 -13.43 -16.87 -11.96
CA CYS A 566 -14.04 -16.00 -10.94
C CYS A 566 -13.74 -16.48 -9.52
N VAL A 567 -13.24 -15.59 -8.67
CA VAL A 567 -12.94 -15.82 -7.25
C VAL A 567 -13.96 -15.09 -6.38
N THR A 568 -14.66 -15.84 -5.53
CA THR A 568 -15.66 -15.29 -4.61
C THR A 568 -15.01 -14.45 -3.51
N GLN A 569 -15.51 -13.23 -3.34
CA GLN A 569 -15.22 -12.31 -2.25
C GLN A 569 -16.23 -12.55 -1.11
N SER A 570 -15.98 -13.58 -0.29
CA SER A 570 -16.97 -14.12 0.65
C SER A 570 -17.28 -13.24 1.87
N SER A 571 -16.43 -12.27 2.16
CA SER A 571 -16.54 -11.39 3.34
C SER A 571 -17.25 -10.07 3.07
N ALA A 572 -17.66 -9.80 1.83
CA ALA A 572 -18.36 -8.57 1.47
C ALA A 572 -19.76 -8.52 2.10
N LYS A 573 -20.18 -7.32 2.48
CA LYS A 573 -21.45 -7.06 3.17
C LYS A 573 -22.12 -5.82 2.59
N VAL A 574 -23.35 -5.54 2.99
CA VAL A 574 -24.05 -4.29 2.63
C VAL A 574 -24.34 -3.45 3.87
N VAL A 575 -24.26 -2.14 3.72
CA VAL A 575 -24.59 -1.17 4.78
C VAL A 575 -25.72 -0.26 4.33
N LEU A 576 -26.67 0.00 5.23
CA LEU A 576 -27.76 0.95 5.02
C LEU A 576 -27.25 2.40 5.07
N ASP A 577 -27.72 3.22 4.14
CA ASP A 577 -27.50 4.66 4.08
C ASP A 577 -27.93 5.39 5.37
N ALA A 578 -27.15 6.40 5.77
CA ALA A 578 -27.34 7.13 7.01
C ALA A 578 -28.68 7.89 7.10
N ASN A 579 -29.31 8.23 5.98
CA ASN A 579 -30.56 8.98 5.93
C ASN A 579 -31.74 8.16 6.50
N TRP A 580 -31.68 6.84 6.42
CA TRP A 580 -32.72 5.94 6.95
C TRP A 580 -32.57 5.62 8.44
N ARG A 581 -31.40 5.90 9.00
CA ARG A 581 -31.07 5.49 10.37
C ARG A 581 -31.78 6.37 11.39
N TRP A 582 -32.01 5.79 12.55
CA TRP A 582 -32.45 6.55 13.70
C TRP A 582 -31.36 7.55 14.14
N VAL A 583 -31.76 8.80 14.33
CA VAL A 583 -30.89 9.89 14.79
C VAL A 583 -31.42 10.43 16.12
N HIS A 584 -30.66 10.24 17.18
CA HIS A 584 -31.05 10.59 18.54
C HIS A 584 -29.91 11.27 19.30
N THR A 585 -30.20 11.80 20.48
CA THR A 585 -29.19 12.45 21.33
C THR A 585 -28.10 11.48 21.74
N THR A 586 -26.85 11.95 21.78
CA THR A 586 -25.67 11.12 22.09
C THR A 586 -25.70 10.41 23.45
N THR A 587 -26.46 10.94 24.40
CA THR A 587 -26.55 10.44 25.77
C THR A 587 -27.90 9.79 26.11
N GLY A 588 -28.82 9.66 25.16
CA GLY A 588 -30.16 9.15 25.43
C GLY A 588 -30.92 8.71 24.18
N TYR A 589 -32.25 8.74 24.27
CA TYR A 589 -33.16 8.23 23.24
C TYR A 589 -34.02 9.32 22.60
N THR A 590 -33.76 10.60 22.90
CA THR A 590 -34.53 11.71 22.35
C THR A 590 -34.18 11.91 20.89
N ASN A 591 -35.17 11.87 20.01
CA ASN A 591 -34.95 12.05 18.57
C ASN A 591 -34.39 13.44 18.26
N CYS A 592 -33.34 13.48 17.45
CA CYS A 592 -32.89 14.72 16.81
C CYS A 592 -33.70 15.05 15.56
N TYR A 593 -34.27 14.02 14.92
CA TYR A 593 -35.06 14.13 13.71
C TYR A 593 -36.27 13.19 13.81
N THR A 594 -37.48 13.69 13.57
CA THR A 594 -38.73 12.90 13.62
C THR A 594 -39.65 13.28 12.45
N GLY A 595 -40.15 12.28 11.72
CA GLY A 595 -40.92 12.49 10.49
C GLY A 595 -40.07 13.25 9.47
N GLN A 596 -40.41 14.51 9.23
CA GLN A 596 -39.70 15.41 8.31
C GLN A 596 -39.00 16.60 8.98
N LYS A 597 -38.85 16.60 10.31
CA LYS A 597 -38.39 17.78 11.08
C LYS A 597 -37.22 17.47 12.02
N TRP A 598 -36.25 18.39 12.06
CA TRP A 598 -35.23 18.45 13.10
C TRP A 598 -35.80 19.07 14.39
N ASP A 599 -35.35 18.59 15.55
CA ASP A 599 -35.62 19.26 16.83
C ASP A 599 -34.74 20.52 16.92
N SER A 600 -35.34 21.70 16.85
CA SER A 600 -34.61 22.97 16.85
C SER A 600 -33.86 23.30 18.13
N THR A 601 -34.20 22.62 19.24
CA THR A 601 -33.51 22.80 20.53
C THR A 601 -32.21 21.99 20.55
N ILE A 602 -32.24 20.78 19.99
CA ILE A 602 -31.08 19.88 19.91
C ILE A 602 -30.18 20.27 18.73
N CYS A 603 -30.80 20.68 17.61
CA CYS A 603 -30.18 21.03 16.34
C CYS A 603 -30.46 22.49 15.96
N PRO A 604 -29.91 23.48 16.69
CA PRO A 604 -30.08 24.90 16.32
C PRO A 604 -29.26 25.29 15.07
N ASP A 605 -28.17 24.56 14.80
CA ASP A 605 -27.30 24.71 13.64
C ASP A 605 -26.67 23.36 13.28
N GLY A 606 -26.06 23.25 12.10
CA GLY A 606 -25.53 21.97 11.59
C GLY A 606 -24.39 21.38 12.41
N ALA A 607 -23.49 22.21 12.94
CA ALA A 607 -22.35 21.75 13.73
C ALA A 607 -22.79 21.30 15.13
N THR A 608 -23.68 22.06 15.78
CA THR A 608 -24.29 21.68 17.06
C THR A 608 -25.16 20.44 16.91
N CYS A 609 -25.90 20.31 15.80
CA CYS A 609 -26.69 19.13 15.52
C CYS A 609 -25.82 17.89 15.36
N ALA A 610 -24.74 17.97 14.58
CA ALA A 610 -23.75 16.90 14.49
C ALA A 610 -23.24 16.53 15.89
N LYS A 611 -22.78 17.50 16.68
CA LYS A 611 -22.33 17.28 18.05
C LYS A 611 -23.32 16.52 18.94
N ASN A 612 -24.58 16.94 18.93
CA ASN A 612 -25.58 16.47 19.87
C ASN A 612 -26.23 15.15 19.44
N CYS A 613 -26.06 14.76 18.18
CA CYS A 613 -26.80 13.66 17.57
C CYS A 613 -25.91 12.51 17.14
N ALA A 614 -26.43 11.31 17.33
CA ALA A 614 -25.79 10.06 17.00
C ALA A 614 -26.61 9.30 15.96
N VAL A 615 -25.93 8.70 14.99
CA VAL A 615 -26.53 7.79 14.01
C VAL A 615 -26.39 6.37 14.54
N ASP A 616 -27.51 5.66 14.75
CA ASP A 616 -27.53 4.34 15.41
C ASP A 616 -27.52 3.16 14.41
N GLY A 617 -27.36 1.95 14.93
CA GLY A 617 -27.40 0.71 14.16
C GLY A 617 -28.79 0.39 13.59
N ALA A 618 -28.84 -0.49 12.60
CA ALA A 618 -30.05 -0.77 11.82
C ALA A 618 -30.66 -2.17 12.07
N ASP A 619 -31.99 -2.26 12.01
CA ASP A 619 -32.72 -3.52 11.83
C ASP A 619 -32.98 -3.80 10.34
N TYR A 620 -32.00 -4.40 9.68
CA TYR A 620 -32.05 -4.59 8.23
C TYR A 620 -33.35 -5.26 7.76
N SER A 621 -33.72 -6.39 8.35
CA SER A 621 -34.91 -7.14 7.88
C SER A 621 -36.21 -6.62 8.50
N GLY A 622 -36.23 -6.34 9.80
CA GLY A 622 -37.46 -6.05 10.54
C GLY A 622 -38.00 -4.64 10.29
N THR A 623 -37.11 -3.66 10.13
CA THR A 623 -37.49 -2.26 9.93
C THR A 623 -37.36 -1.84 8.46
N TYR A 624 -36.28 -2.26 7.78
CA TYR A 624 -35.95 -1.74 6.45
C TYR A 624 -36.25 -2.72 5.31
N GLY A 625 -36.67 -3.96 5.59
CA GLY A 625 -37.02 -4.94 4.56
C GLY A 625 -35.84 -5.39 3.69
N ILE A 626 -34.62 -5.26 4.20
CA ILE A 626 -33.36 -5.63 3.56
C ILE A 626 -32.98 -7.02 4.03
N THR A 627 -32.90 -7.96 3.09
CA THR A 627 -32.50 -9.34 3.38
C THR A 627 -31.42 -9.78 2.41
N ALA A 628 -30.43 -10.52 2.91
CA ALA A 628 -29.36 -11.07 2.09
C ALA A 628 -29.13 -12.55 2.39
N SER A 629 -29.04 -13.37 1.35
CA SER A 629 -28.80 -14.82 1.46
C SER A 629 -28.13 -15.35 0.19
N GLY A 630 -27.07 -16.16 0.35
CA GLY A 630 -26.44 -16.87 -0.77
C GLY A 630 -25.89 -16.00 -1.90
N GLY A 631 -25.53 -14.73 -1.62
CA GLY A 631 -25.10 -13.78 -2.66
C GLY A 631 -26.24 -13.07 -3.39
N ALA A 632 -27.47 -13.17 -2.87
CA ALA A 632 -28.61 -12.39 -3.30
C ALA A 632 -29.01 -11.39 -2.21
N LEU A 633 -29.34 -10.16 -2.62
CA LEU A 633 -29.87 -9.07 -1.82
C LEU A 633 -31.28 -8.75 -2.31
N THR A 634 -32.27 -8.87 -1.44
CA THR A 634 -33.64 -8.45 -1.71
C THR A 634 -33.97 -7.19 -0.91
N LEU A 635 -34.43 -6.16 -1.62
CA LEU A 635 -34.90 -4.90 -1.05
C LEU A 635 -36.42 -4.82 -1.22
N LYS A 636 -37.16 -4.75 -0.12
CA LYS A 636 -38.61 -4.49 -0.14
C LYS A 636 -38.89 -3.00 -0.21
N PHE A 637 -39.98 -2.65 -0.90
CA PHE A 637 -40.41 -1.27 -1.03
C PHE A 637 -41.01 -0.72 0.26
N VAL A 638 -42.02 -1.39 0.84
CA VAL A 638 -42.63 -0.98 2.11
C VAL A 638 -42.40 -2.03 3.18
N THR A 639 -41.93 -1.61 4.36
CA THR A 639 -41.77 -2.48 5.54
C THR A 639 -42.47 -1.86 6.75
N LYS A 640 -43.33 -2.66 7.40
CA LYS A 640 -44.06 -2.26 8.60
C LYS A 640 -43.42 -2.93 9.83
N GLY A 641 -42.71 -2.14 10.62
CA GLY A 641 -42.16 -2.52 11.93
C GLY A 641 -42.71 -1.60 13.03
N ASP A 642 -41.85 -1.09 13.90
CA ASP A 642 -42.21 -0.05 14.90
C ASP A 642 -42.67 1.28 14.26
N GLY A 643 -42.38 1.45 12.97
CA GLY A 643 -42.94 2.45 12.07
C GLY A 643 -43.04 1.90 10.65
N THR A 644 -43.49 2.73 9.71
CA THR A 644 -43.51 2.36 8.28
C THR A 644 -42.26 2.92 7.60
N ASN A 645 -41.45 2.05 7.03
CA ASN A 645 -40.33 2.41 6.16
C ASN A 645 -40.74 2.28 4.69
N VAL A 646 -40.37 3.27 3.87
CA VAL A 646 -40.56 3.26 2.41
C VAL A 646 -39.20 3.41 1.75
N GLY A 647 -38.90 2.53 0.81
CA GLY A 647 -37.65 2.49 0.07
C GLY A 647 -36.43 2.11 0.92
N SER A 648 -35.30 1.90 0.25
CA SER A 648 -33.99 1.75 0.90
C SER A 648 -32.85 2.03 -0.08
N ARG A 649 -31.71 2.44 0.46
CA ARG A 649 -30.43 2.54 -0.26
C ARG A 649 -29.32 1.91 0.55
N VAL A 650 -28.54 1.04 -0.08
CA VAL A 650 -27.42 0.34 0.56
C VAL A 650 -26.15 0.44 -0.28
N TYR A 651 -25.01 0.31 0.40
CA TYR A 651 -23.69 0.34 -0.21
C TYR A 651 -22.97 -0.99 0.00
N LEU A 652 -22.17 -1.41 -0.97
CA LEU A 652 -21.30 -2.58 -0.79
C LEU A 652 -20.08 -2.19 0.08
N MET A 653 -19.87 -2.94 1.15
CA MET A 653 -18.73 -2.81 2.06
C MET A 653 -17.54 -3.65 1.58
N ALA A 654 -16.34 -3.11 1.76
CA ALA A 654 -15.10 -3.84 1.62
C ALA A 654 -14.98 -4.94 2.68
N SER A 655 -14.06 -5.87 2.49
CA SER A 655 -13.88 -7.04 3.37
C SER A 655 -13.56 -6.71 4.83
N ASP A 656 -13.04 -5.51 5.10
CA ASP A 656 -12.70 -5.05 6.46
C ASP A 656 -13.91 -4.54 7.25
N ASP A 657 -15.08 -4.38 6.61
CA ASP A 657 -16.32 -3.91 7.19
C ASP A 657 -16.28 -2.47 7.77
N THR A 658 -15.29 -1.68 7.36
CA THR A 658 -15.08 -0.29 7.80
C THR A 658 -15.13 0.72 6.67
N LYS A 659 -14.91 0.28 5.43
CA LYS A 659 -14.96 1.10 4.21
C LYS A 659 -15.91 0.50 3.18
N TYR A 660 -16.37 1.31 2.25
CA TYR A 660 -17.03 0.85 1.04
C TYR A 660 -16.04 0.13 0.11
N GLU A 661 -16.55 -0.84 -0.65
CA GLU A 661 -15.79 -1.47 -1.72
C GLU A 661 -15.68 -0.49 -2.90
N MET A 662 -14.44 -0.25 -3.36
CA MET A 662 -14.15 0.74 -4.40
C MET A 662 -13.87 0.06 -5.75
N PHE A 663 -14.75 0.25 -6.73
CA PHE A 663 -14.65 -0.35 -8.06
C PHE A 663 -13.99 0.59 -9.06
N LYS A 664 -12.89 0.15 -9.66
CA LYS A 664 -12.19 0.88 -10.73
C LYS A 664 -12.67 0.43 -12.10
N LEU A 665 -13.64 1.14 -12.66
CA LEU A 665 -14.46 0.64 -13.76
C LEU A 665 -13.74 0.59 -15.13
N LYS A 666 -12.64 1.32 -15.33
CA LYS A 666 -11.96 1.42 -16.64
C LYS A 666 -11.48 0.07 -17.16
N ASN A 667 -11.88 -0.26 -18.39
CA ASN A 667 -11.53 -1.51 -19.07
C ASN A 667 -11.91 -2.76 -18.26
N GLN A 668 -13.02 -2.66 -17.52
CA GLN A 668 -13.59 -3.75 -16.77
C GLN A 668 -15.04 -4.01 -17.23
N GLU A 669 -15.57 -5.12 -16.76
CA GLU A 669 -16.93 -5.58 -16.94
C GLU A 669 -17.57 -5.79 -15.58
N PHE A 670 -18.73 -5.17 -15.37
CA PHE A 670 -19.56 -5.34 -14.18
C PHE A 670 -20.82 -6.10 -14.57
N THR A 671 -21.19 -7.10 -13.79
CA THR A 671 -22.29 -8.02 -14.11
C THR A 671 -23.04 -8.43 -12.87
N PHE A 672 -24.35 -8.59 -12.98
CA PHE A 672 -25.20 -9.06 -11.90
C PHE A 672 -26.45 -9.70 -12.47
N ASP A 673 -27.07 -10.57 -11.68
CA ASP A 673 -28.42 -11.04 -11.93
C ASP A 673 -29.43 -10.13 -11.22
N VAL A 674 -30.57 -9.85 -11.85
CA VAL A 674 -31.65 -9.06 -11.27
C VAL A 674 -33.02 -9.67 -11.55
N ASP A 675 -33.89 -9.63 -10.54
CA ASP A 675 -35.31 -9.89 -10.67
C ASP A 675 -36.10 -8.62 -10.33
N VAL A 676 -36.79 -8.09 -11.35
CA VAL A 676 -37.65 -6.91 -11.28
C VAL A 676 -39.12 -7.25 -11.53
N SER A 677 -39.47 -8.54 -11.56
CA SER A 677 -40.82 -9.00 -11.94
C SER A 677 -41.91 -8.46 -11.00
N ASN A 678 -41.52 -8.13 -9.76
CA ASN A 678 -42.34 -7.53 -8.72
C ASN A 678 -42.15 -5.99 -8.58
N LEU A 679 -41.60 -5.32 -9.60
CA LEU A 679 -41.51 -3.85 -9.66
C LEU A 679 -42.50 -3.30 -10.70
N PRO A 680 -43.65 -2.74 -10.29
CA PRO A 680 -44.61 -2.10 -11.18
C PRO A 680 -44.15 -0.72 -11.70
N CYS A 681 -44.97 -0.09 -12.54
CA CYS A 681 -44.85 1.31 -12.91
C CYS A 681 -44.72 2.20 -11.67
N GLY A 682 -43.87 3.23 -11.74
CA GLY A 682 -43.69 4.18 -10.63
C GLY A 682 -42.61 3.83 -9.63
N LEU A 683 -42.05 2.62 -9.66
CA LEU A 683 -40.92 2.22 -8.82
C LEU A 683 -39.64 2.12 -9.65
N ASN A 684 -38.50 2.21 -8.97
CA ASN A 684 -37.19 1.96 -9.52
C ASN A 684 -36.37 1.10 -8.55
N GLY A 685 -35.96 -0.08 -9.00
CA GLY A 685 -34.92 -0.87 -8.36
C GLY A 685 -33.60 -0.55 -9.01
N ALA A 686 -32.81 0.34 -8.41
CA ALA A 686 -31.61 0.87 -9.02
C ALA A 686 -30.33 0.16 -8.52
N LEU A 687 -29.36 0.03 -9.42
CA LEU A 687 -27.99 -0.37 -9.13
C LEU A 687 -27.04 0.54 -9.90
N TYR A 688 -26.18 1.24 -9.19
CA TYR A 688 -25.36 2.31 -9.76
C TYR A 688 -24.05 2.51 -9.00
N PHE A 689 -23.17 3.33 -9.56
CA PHE A 689 -21.88 3.68 -9.00
C PHE A 689 -21.81 5.19 -8.76
N THR A 690 -21.22 5.56 -7.63
CA THR A 690 -21.03 6.96 -7.27
C THR A 690 -19.61 7.22 -6.75
N GLU A 691 -19.08 8.41 -7.02
CA GLU A 691 -17.75 8.86 -6.61
C GLU A 691 -17.71 9.31 -5.13
N MET A 692 -18.32 8.52 -4.24
CA MET A 692 -18.25 8.65 -2.79
C MET A 692 -16.86 8.33 -2.25
N ASP A 693 -16.52 8.89 -1.10
CA ASP A 693 -15.31 8.52 -0.37
C ASP A 693 -15.44 7.13 0.26
N ALA A 694 -14.39 6.33 0.17
CA ALA A 694 -14.38 4.95 0.67
C ALA A 694 -14.72 4.84 2.17
N ASP A 695 -14.41 5.86 2.98
CA ASP A 695 -14.71 5.90 4.42
C ASP A 695 -16.00 6.67 4.76
N GLY A 696 -16.81 7.02 3.76
CA GLY A 696 -18.01 7.84 3.93
C GLY A 696 -17.73 9.27 4.38
N GLY A 697 -16.50 9.75 4.20
CA GLY A 697 -16.07 11.12 4.49
C GLY A 697 -15.44 11.31 5.88
N MET A 698 -15.16 10.24 6.65
CA MET A 698 -14.59 10.35 8.00
C MET A 698 -13.24 11.08 8.03
N ALA A 699 -12.33 10.77 7.11
CA ALA A 699 -11.01 11.37 7.05
C ALA A 699 -11.06 12.85 6.64
N LYS A 700 -12.03 13.23 5.79
CA LYS A 700 -12.21 14.61 5.32
C LYS A 700 -12.94 15.48 6.33
N TYR A 701 -13.89 14.90 7.07
CA TYR A 701 -14.80 15.63 7.94
C TYR A 701 -14.64 15.12 9.37
N PRO A 702 -13.85 15.80 10.21
CA PRO A 702 -13.59 15.38 11.60
C PRO A 702 -14.88 15.24 12.42
N ASN A 703 -15.91 16.00 12.02
CA ASN A 703 -17.23 15.93 12.59
C ASN A 703 -18.05 14.73 12.12
N ASN A 704 -17.55 13.83 11.29
CA ASN A 704 -18.20 12.56 10.98
C ASN A 704 -17.49 11.42 11.70
N LYS A 705 -18.10 10.88 12.78
CA LYS A 705 -17.59 9.68 13.47
C LYS A 705 -18.26 8.39 13.02
N ALA A 706 -19.32 8.48 12.23
CA ALA A 706 -20.13 7.34 11.83
C ALA A 706 -19.56 6.66 10.57
N GLY A 707 -19.26 7.44 9.53
CA GLY A 707 -18.55 6.94 8.35
C GLY A 707 -19.27 5.90 7.52
N ALA A 708 -18.50 5.23 6.66
CA ALA A 708 -18.99 4.15 5.79
C ALA A 708 -19.66 3.02 6.57
N LYS A 709 -19.19 2.71 7.79
CA LYS A 709 -19.81 1.73 8.68
C LYS A 709 -21.28 2.07 9.02
N TYR A 710 -21.67 3.34 8.93
CA TYR A 710 -23.06 3.77 9.15
C TYR A 710 -23.66 4.40 7.89
N GLY A 711 -23.09 4.14 6.71
CA GLY A 711 -23.66 4.57 5.44
C GLY A 711 -23.60 6.07 5.19
N THR A 712 -22.62 6.80 5.73
CA THR A 712 -22.51 8.26 5.51
C THR A 712 -21.81 8.60 4.19
N GLY A 713 -21.88 9.88 3.81
CA GLY A 713 -21.07 10.44 2.72
C GLY A 713 -21.68 10.31 1.34
N TYR A 714 -22.98 9.98 1.26
CA TYR A 714 -23.68 9.87 -0.02
C TYR A 714 -23.58 11.14 -0.84
N CYS A 715 -23.46 10.95 -2.15
CA CYS A 715 -23.54 11.96 -3.17
C CYS A 715 -23.94 11.29 -4.48
N ASP A 716 -24.50 12.06 -5.39
CA ASP A 716 -24.82 11.64 -6.75
C ASP A 716 -24.85 12.85 -7.68
N ALA A 717 -25.21 12.65 -8.95
CA ALA A 717 -25.23 13.73 -9.93
C ALA A 717 -26.46 14.65 -9.82
N GLN A 718 -27.48 14.26 -9.05
CA GLN A 718 -28.65 15.10 -8.75
C GLN A 718 -28.34 16.16 -7.70
N CYS A 719 -27.20 16.07 -7.00
CA CYS A 719 -26.83 16.96 -5.92
C CYS A 719 -27.90 17.05 -4.81
N PRO A 720 -28.35 15.91 -4.26
CA PRO A 720 -29.50 15.78 -3.38
C PRO A 720 -29.39 16.65 -2.13
N LYS A 721 -30.48 17.36 -1.82
CA LYS A 721 -30.59 18.26 -0.66
C LYS A 721 -31.32 17.64 0.52
N ASP A 722 -31.86 16.45 0.34
CA ASP A 722 -32.57 15.64 1.35
C ASP A 722 -31.64 14.83 2.26
N ILE A 723 -30.33 14.86 2.00
CA ILE A 723 -29.34 14.20 2.83
C ILE A 723 -29.20 14.92 4.17
N LYS A 724 -29.52 14.20 5.26
CA LYS A 724 -29.56 14.72 6.63
C LYS A 724 -28.19 15.16 7.16
N PHE A 725 -27.11 14.46 6.78
CA PHE A 725 -25.75 14.80 7.20
C PHE A 725 -24.82 14.92 6.00
N ILE A 726 -24.24 16.11 5.80
CA ILE A 726 -23.30 16.41 4.71
C ILE A 726 -22.06 17.03 5.31
N ASN A 727 -20.88 16.55 4.92
CA ASN A 727 -19.59 17.03 5.42
C ASN A 727 -19.44 16.99 6.95
N GLY A 728 -20.07 16.02 7.61
CA GLY A 728 -20.08 15.89 9.08
C GLY A 728 -20.92 16.93 9.81
N GLU A 729 -21.81 17.64 9.12
CA GLU A 729 -22.75 18.60 9.70
C GLU A 729 -24.18 18.14 9.43
N GLY A 730 -25.09 18.38 10.39
CA GLY A 730 -26.52 18.24 10.13
C GLY A 730 -26.96 19.28 9.10
N ASN A 731 -27.71 18.89 8.07
CA ASN A 731 -28.20 19.78 7.01
C ASN A 731 -29.42 20.60 7.46
N VAL A 732 -29.37 21.17 8.66
CA VAL A 732 -30.51 21.79 9.35
C VAL A 732 -30.86 23.15 8.76
N ALA A 733 -29.86 23.88 8.26
CA ALA A 733 -30.04 25.22 7.73
C ALA A 733 -31.05 25.21 6.57
N GLY A 734 -32.12 26.01 6.69
CA GLY A 734 -33.16 26.10 5.66
C GLY A 734 -33.99 24.81 5.47
N TRP A 735 -33.91 23.85 6.41
CA TRP A 735 -34.61 22.58 6.29
C TRP A 735 -36.12 22.78 6.16
N THR A 736 -36.68 22.32 5.05
CA THR A 736 -38.11 22.34 4.78
C THR A 736 -38.58 20.91 4.54
N GLY A 737 -39.53 20.43 5.32
CA GLY A 737 -40.10 19.10 5.12
C GLY A 737 -40.86 19.02 3.79
N SER A 738 -40.81 17.86 3.13
CA SER A 738 -41.48 17.66 1.85
C SER A 738 -43.00 17.76 1.99
N PRO A 739 -43.71 18.36 1.01
CA PRO A 739 -45.18 18.42 1.04
C PRO A 739 -45.86 17.07 0.74
N ASN A 740 -45.14 16.15 0.09
CA ASN A 740 -45.68 14.86 -0.36
C ASN A 740 -44.84 13.65 0.11
N ASP A 741 -43.86 13.85 1.00
CA ASP A 741 -43.11 12.79 1.67
C ASP A 741 -43.04 13.09 3.18
N SER A 742 -43.59 12.20 3.99
CA SER A 742 -43.65 12.36 5.46
C SER A 742 -42.32 12.08 6.18
N ASN A 743 -41.34 11.50 5.49
CA ASN A 743 -40.06 11.04 6.02
C ASN A 743 -38.86 11.86 5.53
N SER A 744 -39.09 12.78 4.59
CA SER A 744 -38.03 13.53 3.92
C SER A 744 -38.28 15.04 3.90
N GLY A 745 -37.24 15.78 3.56
CA GLY A 745 -37.23 17.22 3.43
C GLY A 745 -36.03 17.66 2.64
N SER A 746 -35.73 18.95 2.64
CA SER A 746 -34.53 19.46 1.97
C SER A 746 -33.91 20.58 2.78
N GLY A 747 -32.60 20.48 2.99
CA GLY A 747 -31.79 21.54 3.57
C GLY A 747 -31.25 22.52 2.52
N THR A 748 -30.47 23.49 2.99
CA THR A 748 -29.80 24.47 2.13
C THR A 748 -28.75 23.81 1.23
N TYR A 749 -28.06 22.80 1.75
CA TYR A 749 -26.95 22.16 1.07
C TYR A 749 -27.39 20.91 0.33
N GLY A 750 -26.77 20.69 -0.83
CA GLY A 750 -26.79 19.40 -1.52
C GLY A 750 -25.41 18.75 -1.55
N THR A 751 -25.32 17.51 -2.03
CA THR A 751 -24.07 16.73 -2.08
C THR A 751 -23.88 16.09 -3.46
N CYS A 752 -22.95 16.63 -4.23
CA CYS A 752 -22.73 16.33 -5.65
C CYS A 752 -21.53 15.41 -5.86
N CYS A 753 -21.61 14.46 -6.79
CA CYS A 753 -20.45 13.79 -7.37
C CYS A 753 -20.81 13.04 -8.66
N THR A 754 -19.80 12.61 -9.41
CA THR A 754 -19.99 11.83 -10.64
C THR A 754 -20.72 10.53 -10.35
N GLU A 755 -21.67 10.17 -11.20
CA GLU A 755 -22.52 9.00 -11.06
C GLU A 755 -22.55 8.20 -12.36
N MET A 756 -22.62 6.87 -12.23
CA MET A 756 -22.80 5.93 -13.33
C MET A 756 -23.94 4.98 -12.99
N ASP A 757 -25.09 5.22 -13.59
CA ASP A 757 -26.26 4.37 -13.48
C ASP A 757 -26.11 3.16 -14.37
N ILE A 758 -25.79 2.03 -13.74
CA ILE A 758 -25.73 0.75 -14.43
C ILE A 758 -27.14 0.28 -14.75
N TRP A 759 -28.07 0.54 -13.85
CA TRP A 759 -29.41 0.00 -13.92
C TRP A 759 -30.37 0.88 -13.15
N GLU A 760 -31.25 1.55 -13.87
CA GLU A 760 -32.49 2.10 -13.33
C GLU A 760 -33.63 1.38 -14.02
N ALA A 761 -34.50 0.71 -13.27
CA ALA A 761 -35.52 -0.12 -13.89
C ALA A 761 -36.70 -0.48 -12.99
N ASN A 762 -37.78 -0.80 -13.67
CA ASN A 762 -38.83 -1.67 -13.19
C ASN A 762 -39.18 -2.71 -14.26
N SER A 763 -40.31 -3.41 -14.11
CA SER A 763 -40.73 -4.43 -15.08
C SER A 763 -41.14 -3.87 -16.46
N MET A 764 -41.25 -2.54 -16.61
CA MET A 764 -41.79 -1.90 -17.81
C MET A 764 -40.73 -1.15 -18.63
N ALA A 765 -39.70 -0.60 -17.99
CA ALA A 765 -38.60 0.11 -18.66
C ALA A 765 -37.28 -0.03 -17.89
N THR A 766 -36.17 0.20 -18.59
CA THR A 766 -34.85 0.29 -17.99
C THR A 766 -33.96 1.29 -18.72
N ALA A 767 -33.06 1.94 -18.00
CA ALA A 767 -32.02 2.83 -18.51
C ALA A 767 -30.64 2.50 -17.92
N TYR A 768 -29.59 2.88 -18.64
CA TYR A 768 -28.24 3.03 -18.11
C TYR A 768 -27.63 4.34 -18.59
N THR A 769 -27.02 5.08 -17.66
CA THR A 769 -26.78 6.51 -17.84
C THR A 769 -25.50 6.95 -17.12
N PRO A 770 -24.49 7.49 -17.82
CA PRO A 770 -23.37 8.19 -17.20
C PRO A 770 -23.71 9.66 -16.94
N HIS A 771 -23.36 10.14 -15.75
CA HIS A 771 -23.59 11.51 -15.28
C HIS A 771 -22.28 12.17 -14.81
N PRO A 772 -21.55 12.86 -15.69
CA PRO A 772 -20.30 13.54 -15.35
C PRO A 772 -20.55 14.81 -14.53
N CYS A 773 -19.66 15.08 -13.57
CA CYS A 773 -19.63 16.32 -12.82
C CYS A 773 -18.33 17.10 -13.05
N SER A 774 -18.42 18.43 -13.01
CA SER A 774 -17.24 19.30 -13.09
C SER A 774 -16.42 19.36 -11.79
N VAL A 775 -16.93 18.76 -10.72
CA VAL A 775 -16.28 18.65 -9.40
C VAL A 775 -15.59 17.29 -9.24
N ASN A 776 -14.68 17.17 -8.27
CA ASN A 776 -13.83 15.99 -8.09
C ASN A 776 -14.17 15.29 -6.77
N GLY A 777 -14.79 14.10 -6.86
CA GLY A 777 -15.34 13.39 -5.71
C GLY A 777 -16.53 14.09 -5.07
N GLN A 778 -16.98 13.58 -3.92
CA GLN A 778 -18.04 14.19 -3.13
C GLN A 778 -17.77 15.68 -2.84
N THR A 779 -18.75 16.51 -3.19
CA THR A 779 -18.68 17.97 -3.05
C THR A 779 -20.01 18.53 -2.56
N ARG A 780 -20.01 19.23 -1.43
CA ARG A 780 -21.18 19.99 -0.94
C ARG A 780 -21.45 21.20 -1.84
N CYS A 781 -22.71 21.43 -2.20
CA CYS A 781 -23.18 22.55 -3.01
C CYS A 781 -24.19 23.42 -2.26
N SER A 782 -24.39 24.66 -2.69
CA SER A 782 -25.46 25.54 -2.23
C SER A 782 -25.97 26.46 -3.36
N GLY A 783 -27.22 26.90 -3.30
CA GLY A 783 -27.79 27.79 -4.33
C GLY A 783 -27.73 27.17 -5.73
N SER A 784 -27.27 27.95 -6.73
CA SER A 784 -27.14 27.49 -8.12
C SER A 784 -26.08 26.40 -8.30
N GLN A 785 -25.12 26.27 -7.39
CA GLN A 785 -24.07 25.25 -7.49
C GLN A 785 -24.65 23.84 -7.58
N CYS A 786 -25.79 23.58 -6.93
CA CYS A 786 -26.43 22.26 -6.93
C CYS A 786 -27.07 21.89 -8.27
N SER A 787 -27.37 22.86 -9.13
CA SER A 787 -27.75 22.60 -10.53
C SER A 787 -26.57 22.70 -11.47
N ASP A 788 -25.52 23.43 -11.08
CA ASP A 788 -24.40 23.75 -11.97
C ASP A 788 -23.28 22.72 -11.94
N TYR A 789 -23.11 21.92 -10.88
CA TYR A 789 -21.93 21.06 -10.74
C TYR A 789 -21.98 19.78 -11.57
N CYS A 790 -23.17 19.22 -11.79
CA CYS A 790 -23.35 17.89 -12.36
C CYS A 790 -24.29 17.89 -13.54
N ASP A 791 -24.12 16.92 -14.42
CA ASP A 791 -25.07 16.61 -15.49
C ASP A 791 -26.25 15.81 -14.93
N GLN A 792 -27.28 16.50 -14.45
CA GLN A 792 -28.48 15.86 -13.89
C GLN A 792 -29.24 14.98 -14.90
N PRO A 793 -29.43 15.40 -16.18
CA PRO A 793 -30.11 14.56 -17.17
C PRO A 793 -29.30 13.34 -17.65
N GLY A 794 -27.97 13.43 -17.69
CA GLY A 794 -27.10 12.34 -18.15
C GLY A 794 -27.16 12.07 -19.66
N CYS A 795 -26.42 11.04 -20.11
CA CYS A 795 -26.51 10.49 -21.46
C CYS A 795 -27.14 9.09 -21.46
N ASP A 796 -28.47 9.03 -21.43
CA ASP A 796 -29.23 7.82 -21.17
C ASP A 796 -29.38 6.91 -22.40
N PHE A 797 -29.32 5.60 -22.17
CA PHE A 797 -29.80 4.60 -23.11
C PHE A 797 -30.93 3.79 -22.48
N ASN A 798 -32.17 4.17 -22.79
CA ASN A 798 -33.38 3.40 -22.55
C ASN A 798 -33.90 2.85 -23.89
N SER A 799 -33.97 1.53 -24.05
CA SER A 799 -34.38 0.88 -25.31
C SER A 799 -35.71 1.36 -25.85
N TYR A 800 -36.70 1.56 -24.97
CA TYR A 800 -38.03 2.04 -25.36
C TYR A 800 -37.97 3.51 -25.80
N ARG A 801 -37.24 4.36 -25.04
CA ARG A 801 -37.01 5.77 -25.41
C ARG A 801 -36.24 5.92 -26.73
N MET A 802 -35.34 4.97 -27.00
CA MET A 802 -34.60 4.86 -28.26
C MET A 802 -35.43 4.23 -29.40
N GLY A 803 -36.73 3.97 -29.21
CA GLY A 803 -37.66 3.55 -30.25
C GLY A 803 -37.87 2.03 -30.36
N ASP A 804 -37.17 1.21 -29.58
CA ASP A 804 -37.41 -0.24 -29.54
C ASP A 804 -38.35 -0.65 -28.40
N LYS A 805 -39.65 -0.48 -28.65
CA LYS A 805 -40.72 -0.83 -27.71
C LYS A 805 -40.90 -2.33 -27.47
N SER A 806 -40.19 -3.19 -28.23
CA SER A 806 -40.31 -4.65 -28.18
C SER A 806 -39.15 -5.35 -27.48
N PHE A 807 -38.19 -4.58 -26.98
CA PHE A 807 -36.95 -5.14 -26.45
C PHE A 807 -37.05 -5.55 -24.98
N TYR A 808 -37.45 -4.66 -24.09
CA TYR A 808 -37.45 -4.90 -22.64
C TYR A 808 -38.84 -4.71 -22.05
N GLY A 809 -39.34 -5.70 -21.32
CA GLY A 809 -40.65 -5.67 -20.68
C GLY A 809 -41.26 -7.07 -20.51
N LYS A 810 -42.48 -7.15 -19.97
CA LYS A 810 -43.14 -8.42 -19.67
C LYS A 810 -43.40 -9.22 -20.96
N GLY A 811 -42.74 -10.37 -21.10
CA GLY A 811 -42.85 -11.25 -22.27
C GLY A 811 -42.14 -10.75 -23.53
N LEU A 812 -41.26 -9.75 -23.41
CA LEU A 812 -40.51 -9.17 -24.53
C LEU A 812 -39.15 -9.87 -24.72
N THR A 813 -38.27 -9.32 -25.57
CA THR A 813 -36.97 -9.93 -25.91
C THR A 813 -36.12 -10.20 -24.66
N VAL A 814 -36.05 -9.22 -23.76
CA VAL A 814 -35.62 -9.37 -22.37
C VAL A 814 -36.89 -9.39 -21.54
N ASP A 815 -37.28 -10.59 -21.09
CA ASP A 815 -38.55 -10.85 -20.41
C ASP A 815 -38.45 -10.51 -18.92
N THR A 816 -39.10 -9.43 -18.50
CA THR A 816 -39.05 -8.96 -17.10
C THR A 816 -39.90 -9.79 -16.14
N ASN A 817 -40.66 -10.78 -16.61
CA ASN A 817 -41.30 -11.76 -15.72
C ASN A 817 -40.31 -12.74 -15.10
N LYS A 818 -39.05 -12.72 -15.54
CA LYS A 818 -38.00 -13.65 -15.11
C LYS A 818 -36.75 -12.88 -14.70
N LYS A 819 -35.95 -13.52 -13.84
CA LYS A 819 -34.58 -13.10 -13.57
C LYS A 819 -33.77 -13.00 -14.86
N MET A 820 -32.88 -12.01 -14.94
CA MET A 820 -31.95 -11.81 -16.04
C MET A 820 -30.57 -11.46 -15.53
N THR A 821 -29.52 -11.77 -16.29
CA THR A 821 -28.17 -11.25 -16.06
C THR A 821 -27.98 -9.99 -16.90
N VAL A 822 -27.47 -8.93 -16.28
CA VAL A 822 -27.12 -7.66 -16.92
C VAL A 822 -25.61 -7.52 -16.89
N VAL A 823 -25.01 -7.26 -18.05
CA VAL A 823 -23.57 -7.10 -18.25
C VAL A 823 -23.31 -5.69 -18.78
N THR A 824 -22.39 -4.97 -18.14
CA THR A 824 -21.95 -3.64 -18.57
C THR A 824 -20.44 -3.61 -18.73
N GLN A 825 -19.96 -3.21 -19.91
CA GLN A 825 -18.54 -3.15 -20.24
C GLN A 825 -18.11 -1.69 -20.42
N PHE A 826 -17.00 -1.31 -19.80
CA PHE A 826 -16.44 0.05 -19.87
C PHE A 826 -15.19 0.03 -20.75
N ILE A 827 -15.38 0.25 -22.05
CA ILE A 827 -14.36 0.04 -23.06
C ILE A 827 -13.47 1.28 -23.15
N THR A 828 -12.16 1.03 -23.18
CA THR A 828 -11.14 2.07 -23.37
C THR A 828 -10.53 2.00 -24.76
N ALA A 829 -10.02 3.13 -25.25
CA ALA A 829 -9.50 3.29 -26.61
C ALA A 829 -8.39 2.30 -26.98
N ASP A 830 -7.55 1.92 -26.00
CA ASP A 830 -6.40 1.02 -26.20
C ASP A 830 -6.61 -0.37 -25.58
N GLY A 831 -7.80 -0.64 -25.01
CA GLY A 831 -8.11 -1.90 -24.34
C GLY A 831 -7.35 -2.14 -23.04
N THR A 832 -6.86 -1.09 -22.38
CA THR A 832 -6.14 -1.16 -21.10
C THR A 832 -6.85 -0.40 -19.98
N ALA A 833 -6.58 -0.74 -18.71
CA ALA A 833 -7.15 -0.04 -17.57
C ALA A 833 -6.72 1.45 -17.46
N THR A 834 -5.71 1.87 -18.23
CA THR A 834 -5.21 3.25 -18.29
C THR A 834 -5.72 4.05 -19.49
N GLY A 835 -6.16 3.38 -20.57
CA GLY A 835 -6.67 4.03 -21.78
C GLY A 835 -7.89 4.89 -21.54
N ALA A 836 -8.16 5.86 -22.41
CA ALA A 836 -9.33 6.72 -22.29
C ALA A 836 -10.63 5.93 -22.49
N LEU A 837 -11.62 6.09 -21.61
CA LEU A 837 -12.97 5.54 -21.78
C LEU A 837 -13.60 6.09 -23.07
N THR A 838 -14.09 5.19 -23.92
CA THR A 838 -14.68 5.54 -25.23
C THR A 838 -16.10 5.03 -25.43
N GLU A 839 -16.48 3.95 -24.76
CA GLU A 839 -17.76 3.29 -24.98
C GLU A 839 -18.22 2.57 -23.69
N ILE A 840 -19.52 2.69 -23.39
CA ILE A 840 -20.19 1.88 -22.37
C ILE A 840 -21.18 0.97 -23.09
N ARG A 841 -20.92 -0.34 -23.04
CA ARG A 841 -21.68 -1.36 -23.76
C ARG A 841 -22.55 -2.17 -22.81
N ARG A 842 -23.73 -2.58 -23.29
CA ARG A 842 -24.71 -3.38 -22.57
C ARG A 842 -24.94 -4.73 -23.24
N ILE A 843 -25.01 -5.79 -22.45
CA ILE A 843 -25.38 -7.15 -22.86
C ILE A 843 -26.30 -7.74 -21.79
N TYR A 844 -27.22 -8.62 -22.20
CA TYR A 844 -28.09 -9.38 -21.30
C TYR A 844 -27.85 -10.87 -21.48
N VAL A 845 -28.07 -11.66 -20.42
CA VAL A 845 -28.18 -13.12 -20.52
C VAL A 845 -29.46 -13.57 -19.84
N GLN A 846 -30.31 -14.30 -20.57
CA GLN A 846 -31.55 -14.82 -20.02
C GLN A 846 -31.82 -16.21 -20.60
N ASP A 847 -32.22 -17.16 -19.74
CA ASP A 847 -32.43 -18.56 -20.11
C ASP A 847 -31.21 -19.16 -20.86
N GLY A 848 -30.00 -18.78 -20.45
CA GLY A 848 -28.73 -19.20 -21.05
C GLY A 848 -28.38 -18.57 -22.41
N LYS A 849 -29.23 -17.67 -22.93
CA LYS A 849 -29.01 -16.99 -24.21
C LYS A 849 -28.42 -15.61 -23.99
N VAL A 850 -27.31 -15.31 -24.68
CA VAL A 850 -26.76 -13.96 -24.75
C VAL A 850 -27.61 -13.11 -25.69
N ILE A 851 -28.08 -11.97 -25.20
CA ILE A 851 -28.93 -11.01 -25.91
C ILE A 851 -28.15 -9.70 -25.98
N GLN A 852 -27.79 -9.27 -27.18
CA GLN A 852 -27.15 -7.97 -27.40
C GLN A 852 -28.14 -6.85 -27.13
N ASN A 853 -27.65 -5.67 -26.74
CA ASN A 853 -28.51 -4.51 -26.51
C ASN A 853 -29.34 -4.17 -27.76
N SER A 854 -30.51 -3.56 -27.57
CA SER A 854 -31.31 -3.00 -28.66
C SER A 854 -30.52 -1.93 -29.41
N LYS A 855 -30.89 -1.69 -30.67
CA LYS A 855 -30.39 -0.55 -31.44
C LYS A 855 -31.40 0.60 -31.43
N THR A 856 -30.90 1.83 -31.50
CA THR A 856 -31.73 3.02 -31.72
C THR A 856 -32.57 2.88 -33.00
N LYS A 857 -33.84 3.26 -32.90
CA LYS A 857 -34.86 3.29 -33.96
C LYS A 857 -35.52 4.67 -34.01
N VAL A 858 -34.70 5.72 -34.01
CA VAL A 858 -35.14 7.12 -34.05
C VAL A 858 -34.91 7.67 -35.46
N SER A 859 -35.94 8.26 -36.06
CA SER A 859 -35.85 8.83 -37.42
C SER A 859 -34.76 9.90 -37.49
N GLY A 860 -33.86 9.80 -38.48
CA GLY A 860 -32.74 10.74 -38.66
C GLY A 860 -31.53 10.51 -37.75
N MET A 861 -31.51 9.43 -36.96
CA MET A 861 -30.38 9.05 -36.10
C MET A 861 -29.76 7.73 -36.60
N ASP A 862 -28.42 7.62 -36.56
CA ASP A 862 -27.73 6.35 -36.82
C ASP A 862 -28.19 5.27 -35.82
N ALA A 863 -27.99 4.00 -36.17
CA ALA A 863 -28.26 2.87 -35.29
C ALA A 863 -27.10 2.66 -34.29
N TYR A 864 -27.31 3.00 -33.02
CA TYR A 864 -26.39 2.79 -31.89
C TYR A 864 -26.96 1.75 -30.92
N ASP A 865 -26.09 0.97 -30.29
CA ASP A 865 -26.42 -0.01 -29.24
C ASP A 865 -25.58 0.17 -27.96
N SER A 866 -24.83 1.26 -27.87
CA SER A 866 -23.92 1.58 -26.77
C SER A 866 -23.84 3.09 -26.54
N VAL A 867 -23.47 3.50 -25.33
CA VAL A 867 -23.23 4.92 -25.00
C VAL A 867 -21.81 5.32 -25.42
N THR A 868 -21.73 6.31 -26.31
CA THR A 868 -20.50 6.98 -26.79
C THR A 868 -20.77 8.47 -26.88
N ASP A 869 -19.74 9.33 -26.88
CA ASP A 869 -19.96 10.78 -27.06
C ASP A 869 -20.71 11.10 -28.38
N LYS A 870 -20.49 10.29 -29.44
CA LYS A 870 -21.20 10.42 -30.72
C LYS A 870 -22.69 10.07 -30.57
N PHE A 871 -23.01 8.97 -29.87
CA PHE A 871 -24.39 8.61 -29.53
C PHE A 871 -25.06 9.74 -28.74
N CYS A 872 -24.41 10.25 -27.69
CA CYS A 872 -24.96 11.30 -26.84
C CYS A 872 -25.28 12.57 -27.66
N ALA A 873 -24.35 13.01 -28.52
CA ALA A 873 -24.58 14.17 -29.38
C ALA A 873 -25.76 13.95 -30.35
N ALA A 874 -25.84 12.77 -30.98
CA ALA A 874 -26.92 12.44 -31.91
C ALA A 874 -28.28 12.33 -31.20
N GLN A 875 -28.32 11.66 -30.04
CA GLN A 875 -29.51 11.47 -29.21
C GLN A 875 -30.06 12.82 -28.75
N LYS A 876 -29.22 13.65 -28.12
CA LYS A 876 -29.66 14.95 -27.59
C LYS A 876 -30.13 15.88 -28.71
N THR A 877 -29.46 15.85 -29.88
CA THR A 877 -29.92 16.58 -31.06
C THR A 877 -31.29 16.09 -31.55
N ALA A 878 -31.48 14.77 -31.69
CA ALA A 878 -32.72 14.20 -32.19
C ALA A 878 -33.92 14.45 -31.26
N PHE A 879 -33.68 14.52 -29.95
CA PHE A 879 -34.72 14.76 -28.94
C PHE A 879 -34.91 16.26 -28.63
N ASN A 880 -34.08 17.12 -29.21
CA ASN A 880 -34.02 18.54 -28.89
C ASN A 880 -33.77 18.80 -27.38
N ASP A 881 -32.93 17.96 -26.77
CA ASP A 881 -32.45 18.08 -25.40
C ASP A 881 -31.15 18.90 -25.36
N GLN A 882 -30.93 19.67 -24.29
CA GLN A 882 -29.62 20.30 -24.08
C GLN A 882 -28.56 19.22 -23.79
N ASN A 883 -27.43 19.27 -24.50
CA ASN A 883 -26.32 18.35 -24.29
C ASN A 883 -25.43 18.77 -23.10
N VAL A 884 -26.00 18.72 -21.90
CA VAL A 884 -25.28 19.03 -20.65
C VAL A 884 -24.13 18.05 -20.42
N PHE A 885 -24.31 16.78 -20.79
CA PHE A 885 -23.26 15.75 -20.79
C PHE A 885 -21.97 16.21 -21.47
N ALA A 886 -22.04 16.68 -22.72
CA ALA A 886 -20.88 17.20 -23.44
C ALA A 886 -20.32 18.46 -22.77
N ASN A 887 -21.17 19.35 -22.26
CA ASN A 887 -20.75 20.56 -21.53
C ASN A 887 -19.99 20.22 -20.23
N LYS A 888 -20.26 19.06 -19.63
CA LYS A 888 -19.55 18.52 -18.45
C LYS A 888 -18.36 17.63 -18.82
N GLY A 889 -17.99 17.58 -20.09
CA GLY A 889 -16.80 16.86 -20.59
C GLY A 889 -17.04 15.40 -20.95
N GLY A 890 -18.31 14.97 -20.98
CA GLY A 890 -18.74 13.67 -21.51
C GLY A 890 -18.00 12.47 -20.92
N LEU A 891 -17.70 11.48 -21.77
CA LEU A 891 -16.98 10.28 -21.34
C LEU A 891 -15.55 10.56 -20.85
N ALA A 892 -14.92 11.67 -21.27
CA ALA A 892 -13.61 12.06 -20.78
C ALA A 892 -13.62 12.50 -19.31
N THR A 893 -14.73 13.05 -18.82
CA THR A 893 -14.91 13.34 -17.38
C THR A 893 -15.23 12.07 -16.61
N MET A 894 -16.08 11.19 -17.17
CA MET A 894 -16.34 9.86 -16.61
C MET A 894 -15.04 9.05 -16.48
N ASP A 895 -14.16 9.08 -17.48
CA ASP A 895 -12.84 8.42 -17.49
C ASP A 895 -11.99 8.81 -16.26
N LYS A 896 -11.89 10.11 -16.00
CA LYS A 896 -11.13 10.64 -14.86
C LYS A 896 -11.74 10.20 -13.54
N SER A 897 -13.06 10.12 -13.48
CA SER A 897 -13.78 9.67 -12.28
C SER A 897 -13.60 8.17 -12.04
N PHE A 898 -13.78 7.32 -13.07
CA PHE A 898 -13.64 5.86 -12.97
C PHE A 898 -12.24 5.40 -12.55
N SER A 899 -11.21 6.21 -12.84
CA SER A 899 -9.83 5.94 -12.42
C SER A 899 -9.62 5.99 -10.89
N LYS A 900 -10.48 6.72 -10.17
CA LYS A 900 -10.35 6.92 -8.71
C LYS A 900 -10.98 5.78 -7.90
N GLY A 901 -11.96 5.09 -8.48
CA GLY A 901 -12.77 4.09 -7.81
C GLY A 901 -14.13 4.66 -7.40
N HIS A 902 -15.18 3.85 -7.52
CA HIS A 902 -16.56 4.22 -7.21
C HIS A 902 -17.19 3.24 -6.22
N VAL A 903 -18.12 3.72 -5.40
CA VAL A 903 -18.90 2.90 -4.48
C VAL A 903 -20.10 2.32 -5.21
N LEU A 904 -20.33 1.01 -5.05
CA LEU A 904 -21.53 0.35 -5.55
C LEU A 904 -22.73 0.65 -4.65
N VAL A 905 -23.82 1.12 -5.26
CA VAL A 905 -25.09 1.43 -4.62
C VAL A 905 -26.19 0.51 -5.15
N LEU A 906 -27.05 0.02 -4.26
CA LEU A 906 -28.25 -0.74 -4.60
C LEU A 906 -29.43 -0.13 -3.86
N SER A 907 -30.53 0.15 -4.55
CA SER A 907 -31.69 0.83 -3.95
C SER A 907 -33.02 0.36 -4.52
N ILE A 908 -34.08 0.72 -3.80
CA ILE A 908 -35.47 0.68 -4.27
C ILE A 908 -36.17 1.96 -3.81
N TRP A 909 -36.80 2.66 -4.73
CA TRP A 909 -37.43 3.96 -4.46
C TRP A 909 -38.57 4.28 -5.44
N ASP A 910 -39.45 5.18 -5.01
CA ASP A 910 -40.44 5.89 -5.80
C ASP A 910 -40.10 7.38 -5.86
N ASP A 911 -40.67 8.09 -6.83
CA ASP A 911 -40.19 9.43 -7.19
C ASP A 911 -41.23 10.51 -6.86
N HIS A 912 -40.97 11.26 -5.80
CA HIS A 912 -41.81 12.37 -5.37
C HIS A 912 -41.70 13.64 -6.23
N ALA A 913 -40.75 13.71 -7.17
CA ALA A 913 -40.55 14.86 -8.04
C ALA A 913 -41.25 14.70 -9.39
N ALA A 914 -41.17 13.50 -9.99
CA ALA A 914 -41.69 13.25 -11.34
C ALA A 914 -42.40 11.89 -11.51
N ASN A 915 -42.77 11.22 -10.40
CA ASN A 915 -43.55 9.98 -10.39
C ASN A 915 -42.95 8.85 -11.24
N MET A 916 -41.62 8.85 -11.45
CA MET A 916 -40.88 7.89 -12.26
C MET A 916 -41.20 7.96 -13.77
N LEU A 917 -41.96 8.97 -14.20
CA LEU A 917 -42.43 9.07 -15.59
C LEU A 917 -41.29 9.28 -16.58
N TRP A 918 -40.17 9.84 -16.12
CA TRP A 918 -38.96 10.00 -16.91
C TRP A 918 -38.30 8.65 -17.27
N LEU A 919 -38.60 7.58 -16.54
CA LEU A 919 -38.12 6.22 -16.80
C LEU A 919 -39.12 5.39 -17.61
N ASP A 920 -40.40 5.38 -17.25
CA ASP A 920 -41.35 4.34 -17.69
C ASP A 920 -42.63 4.82 -18.39
N SER A 921 -42.79 6.13 -18.60
CA SER A 921 -43.99 6.74 -19.18
C SER A 921 -43.63 7.79 -20.25
N ASP A 922 -44.63 8.54 -20.73
CA ASP A 922 -44.42 9.76 -21.51
C ASP A 922 -44.00 10.92 -20.60
N TYR A 923 -42.84 11.52 -20.89
CA TYR A 923 -42.32 12.68 -20.13
C TYR A 923 -41.62 13.71 -21.04
N PRO A 924 -42.01 15.00 -20.97
CA PRO A 924 -42.95 15.59 -20.00
C PRO A 924 -44.42 15.21 -20.27
N VAL A 925 -45.26 15.26 -19.23
CA VAL A 925 -46.70 14.96 -19.31
C VAL A 925 -47.39 15.89 -20.32
N GLY A 926 -48.21 15.32 -21.21
CA GLY A 926 -48.89 16.05 -22.28
C GLY A 926 -48.03 16.31 -23.53
N GLY A 927 -46.77 15.86 -23.54
CA GLY A 927 -45.93 15.85 -24.74
C GLY A 927 -46.50 14.95 -25.85
N ASN A 928 -46.25 15.31 -27.10
CA ASN A 928 -46.62 14.47 -28.24
C ASN A 928 -45.76 13.19 -28.24
N THR A 929 -46.38 12.02 -28.08
CA THR A 929 -45.69 10.72 -28.02
C THR A 929 -45.03 10.31 -29.35
N ALA A 930 -45.35 10.98 -30.46
CA ALA A 930 -44.65 10.85 -31.73
C ALA A 930 -43.32 11.63 -31.76
N THR A 931 -43.11 12.60 -30.86
CA THR A 931 -41.85 13.33 -30.74
C THR A 931 -40.78 12.41 -30.13
N PRO A 932 -39.65 12.19 -30.81
CA PRO A 932 -38.55 11.39 -30.27
C PRO A 932 -38.12 11.84 -28.86
N GLY A 933 -37.94 10.88 -27.96
CA GLY A 933 -37.48 11.14 -26.58
C GLY A 933 -38.57 11.36 -25.54
N VAL A 934 -39.84 11.58 -25.94
CA VAL A 934 -40.97 11.76 -25.00
C VAL A 934 -41.36 10.43 -24.35
N ALA A 935 -41.67 9.40 -25.15
CA ALA A 935 -42.15 8.11 -24.66
C ALA A 935 -40.98 7.24 -24.15
N ARG A 936 -40.94 6.93 -22.84
CA ARG A 936 -39.86 6.15 -22.20
C ARG A 936 -40.28 4.75 -21.74
N GLY A 937 -41.58 4.49 -21.70
CA GLY A 937 -42.14 3.16 -21.43
C GLY A 937 -43.63 3.12 -21.73
N ALA A 938 -44.30 2.06 -21.24
CA ALA A 938 -45.72 1.81 -21.49
C ALA A 938 -46.64 2.19 -20.32
N CYS A 939 -46.09 2.80 -19.26
CA CYS A 939 -46.88 3.22 -18.10
C CYS A 939 -47.74 4.43 -18.43
N ALA A 940 -48.87 4.58 -17.72
CA ALA A 940 -49.74 5.73 -17.88
C ALA A 940 -49.13 6.98 -17.24
N THR A 941 -49.38 8.16 -17.80
CA THR A 941 -48.89 9.44 -17.24
C THR A 941 -49.47 9.79 -15.86
N SER A 942 -50.51 9.07 -15.42
CA SER A 942 -51.10 9.19 -14.08
C SER A 942 -50.54 8.16 -13.08
N SER A 943 -49.58 7.33 -13.49
CA SER A 943 -48.97 6.32 -12.62
C SER A 943 -47.87 6.91 -11.73
N GLY A 944 -47.40 6.12 -10.77
CA GLY A 944 -46.21 6.42 -9.95
C GLY A 944 -46.36 7.53 -8.93
N VAL A 945 -47.58 8.01 -8.65
CA VAL A 945 -47.83 8.88 -7.50
C VAL A 945 -47.43 8.11 -6.22
N PRO A 946 -46.49 8.62 -5.40
CA PRO A 946 -45.96 7.91 -4.23
C PRO A 946 -47.02 7.33 -3.30
N ALA A 947 -47.97 8.15 -2.86
CA ALA A 947 -49.06 7.72 -1.98
C ALA A 947 -49.91 6.59 -2.57
N ASP A 948 -50.12 6.58 -3.89
CA ASP A 948 -50.89 5.54 -4.57
C ASP A 948 -50.07 4.24 -4.65
N ILE A 949 -48.78 4.32 -4.98
CA ILE A 949 -47.94 3.13 -5.16
C ILE A 949 -47.52 2.48 -3.84
N GLU A 950 -47.22 3.27 -2.81
CA GLU A 950 -46.98 2.81 -1.43
C GLU A 950 -48.16 1.99 -0.90
N SER A 951 -49.39 2.41 -1.24
CA SER A 951 -50.63 1.74 -0.83
C SER A 951 -50.97 0.53 -1.71
N ALA A 952 -50.84 0.67 -3.03
CA ALA A 952 -51.23 -0.36 -3.99
C ALA A 952 -50.21 -1.50 -4.12
N SER A 953 -48.92 -1.21 -3.95
CA SER A 953 -47.82 -2.17 -4.16
C SER A 953 -46.83 -2.23 -2.98
N PRO A 954 -47.27 -2.33 -1.72
CA PRO A 954 -46.38 -2.31 -0.56
C PRO A 954 -45.41 -3.50 -0.53
N ASN A 955 -45.80 -4.62 -1.15
CA ASN A 955 -44.99 -5.83 -1.22
C ASN A 955 -44.04 -5.86 -2.42
N ALA A 956 -43.95 -4.78 -3.21
CA ALA A 956 -42.99 -4.69 -4.30
C ALA A 956 -41.56 -4.88 -3.79
N SER A 957 -40.71 -5.51 -4.60
CA SER A 957 -39.33 -5.78 -4.23
C SER A 957 -38.45 -5.99 -5.45
N VAL A 958 -37.17 -5.71 -5.28
CA VAL A 958 -36.11 -6.04 -6.25
C VAL A 958 -35.13 -7.00 -5.61
N THR A 959 -34.61 -7.95 -6.41
CA THR A 959 -33.51 -8.82 -5.96
C THR A 959 -32.32 -8.69 -6.88
N PHE A 960 -31.19 -8.26 -6.33
CA PHE A 960 -29.88 -8.24 -6.99
C PHE A 960 -29.06 -9.43 -6.51
N SER A 961 -28.41 -10.16 -7.41
CA SER A 961 -27.64 -11.34 -7.03
C SER A 961 -26.47 -11.61 -7.97
N ASN A 962 -25.59 -12.54 -7.61
CA ASN A 962 -24.54 -13.04 -8.50
C ASN A 962 -23.68 -11.91 -9.10
N ILE A 963 -23.31 -10.94 -8.27
CA ILE A 963 -22.48 -9.80 -8.68
C ILE A 963 -21.09 -10.32 -9.08
N LYS A 964 -20.60 -9.87 -10.23
CA LYS A 964 -19.30 -10.21 -10.80
C LYS A 964 -18.63 -8.95 -11.34
N PHE A 965 -17.32 -8.85 -11.16
CA PHE A 965 -16.53 -7.74 -11.67
C PHE A 965 -15.16 -8.22 -12.13
N GLY A 966 -14.72 -7.83 -13.33
CA GLY A 966 -13.47 -8.34 -13.88
C GLY A 966 -13.13 -7.85 -15.28
N ASP A 967 -12.21 -8.57 -15.92
CA ASP A 967 -11.82 -8.29 -17.31
C ASP A 967 -13.04 -8.37 -18.26
N ILE A 968 -13.04 -7.56 -19.31
CA ILE A 968 -14.09 -7.59 -20.35
C ILE A 968 -14.22 -9.00 -20.95
N GLY A 969 -15.43 -9.58 -20.89
CA GLY A 969 -15.74 -10.93 -21.35
C GLY A 969 -15.40 -12.05 -20.36
N SER A 970 -15.18 -11.75 -19.08
CA SER A 970 -14.86 -12.76 -18.05
C SER A 970 -16.05 -13.14 -17.17
N THR A 971 -17.17 -12.43 -17.25
CA THR A 971 -18.28 -12.60 -16.29
C THR A 971 -19.49 -13.39 -16.83
N TYR A 972 -19.56 -13.66 -18.15
CA TYR A 972 -20.67 -14.38 -18.81
C TYR A 972 -20.22 -15.26 -20.00
N GLY A 973 -20.67 -16.53 -20.09
CA GLY A 973 -20.38 -17.54 -21.16
C GLY A 973 -18.90 -17.97 -21.29
N SER A 974 -18.47 -19.21 -21.60
CA SER A 974 -19.06 -20.53 -21.87
C SER A 974 -18.19 -21.63 -21.23
N GLY A 975 -18.77 -22.55 -20.44
CA GLY A 975 -18.27 -23.92 -20.27
C GLY A 975 -17.32 -24.23 -19.09
N SER A 976 -17.82 -25.01 -18.13
CA SER A 976 -17.04 -25.95 -17.33
C SER A 976 -16.05 -26.75 -18.19
N THR A 977 -14.75 -26.74 -17.87
CA THR A 977 -13.82 -27.82 -18.27
C THR A 977 -12.72 -28.05 -17.23
N THR A 978 -12.64 -29.31 -16.79
CA THR A 978 -11.60 -29.99 -16.03
C THR A 978 -10.22 -29.90 -16.73
N PRO A 979 -9.08 -29.92 -16.00
CA PRO A 979 -7.75 -29.69 -16.58
C PRO A 979 -7.28 -30.87 -17.44
N THR A 980 -6.90 -30.59 -18.69
CA THR A 980 -6.02 -31.48 -19.48
C THR A 980 -4.93 -30.67 -20.19
N ASN A 981 -3.73 -31.26 -20.18
CA ASN A 981 -2.44 -30.72 -20.58
C ASN A 981 -2.29 -30.59 -22.13
N PRO A 982 -1.19 -29.99 -22.64
CA PRO A 982 -1.21 -29.03 -23.74
C PRO A 982 -1.03 -29.67 -25.12
N THR A 983 -1.50 -28.98 -26.16
CA THR A 983 -0.95 -29.16 -27.51
C THR A 983 -0.83 -27.82 -28.23
N THR A 984 0.35 -27.65 -28.83
CA THR A 984 0.89 -26.54 -29.60
C THR A 984 0.12 -26.21 -30.88
N SER A 985 -0.07 -24.91 -31.17
CA SER A 985 0.24 -24.28 -32.48
C SER A 985 -0.20 -22.82 -32.50
N ALA A 986 0.75 -21.91 -32.72
CA ALA A 986 0.51 -20.48 -32.99
C ALA A 986 0.67 -20.18 -34.49
N PRO A 987 -0.07 -19.20 -35.03
CA PRO A 987 0.38 -18.43 -36.19
C PRO A 987 0.82 -17.02 -35.78
N ALA A 988 1.89 -16.57 -36.44
CA ALA A 988 2.66 -15.38 -36.17
C ALA A 988 2.03 -14.07 -36.66
N THR A 989 2.37 -12.96 -36.01
CA THR A 989 2.35 -11.62 -36.61
C THR A 989 3.56 -10.81 -36.15
N THR A 990 4.28 -10.29 -37.14
CA THR A 990 5.58 -9.60 -37.09
C THR A 990 5.49 -8.15 -36.64
N THR A 991 6.41 -7.73 -35.77
CA THR A 991 6.82 -6.32 -35.62
C THR A 991 8.36 -6.20 -35.67
N THR A 992 8.81 -5.19 -36.40
CA THR A 992 10.18 -4.90 -36.83
C THR A 992 11.16 -4.63 -35.68
N ALA A 993 12.30 -5.35 -35.65
CA ALA A 993 13.38 -5.22 -34.67
C ALA A 993 14.47 -4.22 -35.10
N SER A 994 15.07 -3.55 -34.12
CA SER A 994 16.24 -2.65 -34.28
C SER A 994 17.52 -3.47 -34.53
N SER A 995 18.34 -3.03 -35.50
CA SER A 995 19.57 -3.72 -35.91
C SER A 995 20.76 -3.34 -35.00
N GLY A 996 21.14 -4.22 -34.08
CA GLY A 996 22.37 -4.12 -33.27
C GLY A 996 22.68 -5.44 -32.56
N THR A 997 23.92 -5.61 -32.09
CA THR A 997 24.30 -6.74 -31.22
C THR A 997 24.61 -6.26 -29.81
N VAL A 998 24.24 -7.06 -28.81
CA VAL A 998 24.42 -6.77 -27.39
C VAL A 998 25.68 -7.47 -26.88
N ALA A 999 26.59 -6.72 -26.25
CA ALA A 999 27.82 -7.26 -25.67
C ALA A 999 27.52 -8.25 -24.52
N HIS A 1000 28.50 -9.06 -24.12
CA HIS A 1000 28.40 -9.92 -22.94
C HIS A 1000 27.88 -9.10 -21.74
N TYR A 1001 26.89 -9.64 -21.02
CA TYR A 1001 26.17 -9.01 -19.92
C TYR A 1001 25.24 -7.83 -20.27
N GLY A 1002 25.09 -7.46 -21.54
CA GLY A 1002 24.09 -6.49 -21.93
C GLY A 1002 22.67 -7.07 -21.95
N GLN A 1003 21.66 -6.23 -21.75
CA GLN A 1003 20.25 -6.64 -21.85
C GLN A 1003 19.89 -6.93 -23.31
N CYS A 1004 19.23 -8.04 -23.56
CA CYS A 1004 18.82 -8.51 -24.89
C CYS A 1004 17.33 -8.88 -24.95
N GLY A 1005 16.55 -8.60 -23.89
CA GLY A 1005 15.11 -8.89 -23.85
C GLY A 1005 14.43 -8.48 -22.54
N GLY A 1006 13.11 -8.67 -22.47
CA GLY A 1006 12.25 -8.33 -21.34
C GLY A 1006 10.96 -7.61 -21.77
N ILE A 1007 9.87 -7.72 -21.00
CA ILE A 1007 8.64 -6.94 -21.18
C ILE A 1007 8.99 -5.44 -21.16
N GLY A 1008 8.67 -4.74 -22.25
CA GLY A 1008 8.97 -3.32 -22.43
C GLY A 1008 10.35 -3.00 -23.01
N TYR A 1009 11.20 -4.01 -23.27
CA TYR A 1009 12.51 -3.81 -23.90
C TYR A 1009 12.39 -3.64 -25.42
N SER A 1010 12.97 -2.54 -25.97
CA SER A 1010 12.94 -2.19 -27.40
C SER A 1010 14.33 -2.17 -28.07
N GLY A 1011 15.37 -2.54 -27.33
CA GLY A 1011 16.75 -2.59 -27.82
C GLY A 1011 17.07 -3.86 -28.62
N PRO A 1012 18.32 -4.04 -29.05
CA PRO A 1012 18.72 -5.20 -29.85
C PRO A 1012 18.62 -6.49 -29.02
N THR A 1013 18.22 -7.58 -29.65
CA THR A 1013 17.94 -8.87 -28.99
C THR A 1013 18.99 -9.95 -29.27
N VAL A 1014 19.94 -9.65 -30.14
CA VAL A 1014 20.99 -10.59 -30.58
C VAL A 1014 22.27 -10.31 -29.83
N CYS A 1015 22.88 -11.33 -29.23
CA CYS A 1015 24.13 -11.21 -28.49
C CYS A 1015 25.37 -11.33 -29.41
N VAL A 1016 26.47 -10.70 -29.03
CA VAL A 1016 27.78 -10.91 -29.67
C VAL A 1016 28.24 -12.35 -29.42
N SER A 1017 28.72 -13.06 -30.44
CA SER A 1017 29.28 -14.42 -30.28
C SER A 1017 30.47 -14.40 -29.31
N PRO A 1018 30.61 -15.38 -28.38
CA PRO A 1018 29.89 -16.66 -28.27
C PRO A 1018 28.60 -16.64 -27.43
N TYR A 1019 28.12 -15.46 -27.03
CA TYR A 1019 27.05 -15.33 -26.04
C TYR A 1019 25.65 -15.49 -26.63
N THR A 1020 24.69 -15.88 -25.80
CA THR A 1020 23.29 -16.08 -26.17
C THR A 1020 22.36 -15.31 -25.25
N CYS A 1021 21.19 -14.91 -25.76
CA CYS A 1021 20.23 -14.16 -24.96
C CYS A 1021 19.48 -15.10 -24.01
N VAL A 1022 19.76 -14.99 -22.71
CA VAL A 1022 19.16 -15.83 -21.66
C VAL A 1022 18.10 -15.02 -20.92
N LYS A 1023 16.89 -15.58 -20.79
CA LYS A 1023 15.80 -14.97 -20.03
C LYS A 1023 16.08 -15.08 -18.53
N ASN A 1024 16.25 -13.94 -17.85
CA ASN A 1024 16.49 -13.89 -16.41
C ASN A 1024 15.22 -13.53 -15.61
N GLY A 1025 14.20 -12.99 -16.28
CA GLY A 1025 12.89 -12.67 -15.70
C GLY A 1025 11.95 -12.13 -16.76
N ASP A 1026 10.70 -11.86 -16.39
CA ASP A 1026 9.70 -11.39 -17.37
C ASP A 1026 10.05 -10.01 -17.94
N TYR A 1027 10.75 -9.16 -17.19
CA TYR A 1027 11.17 -7.82 -17.61
C TYR A 1027 12.64 -7.71 -18.06
N TYR A 1028 13.42 -8.80 -18.02
CA TYR A 1028 14.86 -8.75 -18.28
C TYR A 1028 15.43 -10.06 -18.85
N SER A 1029 16.18 -9.95 -19.94
CA SER A 1029 17.00 -11.03 -20.53
C SER A 1029 18.38 -10.48 -20.84
N GLN A 1030 19.43 -11.29 -20.71
CA GLN A 1030 20.82 -10.85 -20.77
C GLN A 1030 21.66 -11.74 -21.67
N CYS A 1031 22.66 -11.16 -22.34
CA CYS A 1031 23.66 -11.93 -23.09
C CYS A 1031 24.64 -12.62 -22.14
N LEU A 1032 24.68 -13.95 -22.19
CA LEU A 1032 25.53 -14.82 -21.36
C LEU A 1032 26.26 -15.88 -22.18
#